data_AF-A0A8X7XHK4-F1
#
_entry.id   AF-A0A8X7XHK4-F1
#
_cell.length_a   1.000
_cell.length_b   1.000
_cell.length_c   1.000
_cell.angle_alpha   90.00
_cell.angle_beta   90.00
_cell.angle_gamma   90.00
#
_symmetry.space_group_name_H-M   'P 1'
#
loop_
_entity.id
_entity.type
_entity.pdbx_description
1 polymer ?
#
loop_
_entity_poly.entity_id
_entity_poly.type
_entity_poly.pdbx_seq_one_letter_code
_entity_poly.pdbx_strand_id
1 'polypeptide(L)'
;MNGFRHGSAGLGLHLWGSRVGRLSYSSNAKETVGTELNPSRIKHLQYKHEKEKRQRDRLAAVKAKGEYANEDEEKTSKWLEKEKITYNIFTKPGEKKDTSSPLPSAYSPLYVEACWYDWWENQGFFQPEYNKRIPHAVNKTFSLCIPPPNVTGSLHLGHALTVAIEDSLARWRRMQGHKVLWVPGCDHAGIATQKFSTAVTEAFVRLYEAGLIYRGERLVNWSCALTSAISDIEVDNVYLLGKTLLNVPGYEEKIPFGTMTHFAYPLDGEEGEIRVATTRLETMLGDVAIVVHPDDSRYTCLHGKHACHPFTGRMLPILTDTLVNPHLGTGAVKCTPAHDAVDFEISERHGLPRLSVIHEDGTMTGLCGEWLQQNDSDGVWVCARNEDDAKALASKKLQIPQDQITLTQDPDVLDTWFSSGLFPFAMLGWPEQKQDFPKGIPECGTDALRFALCSYQCQGDDINMDINQVLSARHFCNKIWNAVKFTLSALGENFEPLPLIEISPVSAIDRWICSRLYGTALDCSQGFENYDFHAVTTAIHNFWLHSFCDVYLESIKKKLKEGSTYEMQQIRQILYHCVYQALALLAPFMPYLCEELWQRLPCLHNNDLYPSICVVPYPLPSDLAHWNFCNEEAQFQLVKETVRVVRSLRAQYQLTKAKPNVHIHCSSEQQKTILESFSSPLQALCRAGSLSISDSLDQRLGGCAVGIVSDTCHVYLQIQGLVDIHKEKSKLHDRTEKVKSQLEKTLAKTRLQDYEVRVPEHIREETANKISALKNELVQIQQVAEDLDNMLKQQ
;
A
#
# COMPACT_ATOMS: atom_id res chain seq x y z
N MET A 1 -83.68 -9.22 -18.77
CA MET A 1 -83.78 -9.84 -17.42
C MET A 1 -82.38 -9.87 -16.80
N ASN A 2 -82.35 -10.01 -15.48
CA ASN A 2 -81.23 -10.02 -14.52
C ASN A 2 -79.89 -10.64 -15.01
N GLY A 3 -78.73 -10.20 -14.50
CA GLY A 3 -78.53 -9.18 -13.46
C GLY A 3 -77.08 -8.94 -13.03
N PHE A 4 -76.91 -8.13 -11.98
CA PHE A 4 -75.62 -7.63 -11.45
C PHE A 4 -74.80 -8.66 -10.66
N ARG A 5 -73.47 -8.61 -10.82
CA ARG A 5 -72.46 -8.61 -9.74
C ARG A 5 -71.31 -7.69 -10.20
N HIS A 6 -71.07 -6.54 -9.56
CA HIS A 6 -70.18 -6.40 -8.39
C HIS A 6 -68.76 -6.93 -8.66
N GLY A 7 -67.90 -6.05 -9.18
CA GLY A 7 -66.45 -6.17 -9.06
C GLY A 7 -65.99 -5.36 -7.84
N SER A 8 -65.32 -6.01 -6.89
CA SER A 8 -64.73 -5.37 -5.71
C SER A 8 -63.37 -4.78 -6.05
N ALA A 9 -63.09 -3.56 -5.59
CA ALA A 9 -61.74 -3.01 -5.67
C ALA A 9 -60.79 -3.82 -4.77
N GLY A 10 -59.68 -4.28 -5.33
CA GLY A 10 -58.64 -5.00 -4.59
C GLY A 10 -57.51 -4.03 -4.22
N LEU A 11 -57.19 -3.94 -2.93
CA LEU A 11 -56.05 -3.17 -2.43
C LEU A 11 -54.76 -3.93 -2.73
N GLY A 12 -53.87 -3.32 -3.50
CA GLY A 12 -52.53 -3.85 -3.76
C GLY A 12 -51.61 -3.58 -2.57
N LEU A 13 -51.00 -4.63 -2.04
CA LEU A 13 -49.84 -4.51 -1.15
C LEU A 13 -48.56 -4.74 -1.94
N HIS A 14 -47.44 -4.23 -1.40
CA HIS A 14 -46.12 -4.45 -1.99
C HIS A 14 -45.16 -5.26 -1.11
N LEU A 15 -44.22 -5.96 -1.78
CA LEU A 15 -43.30 -6.98 -1.26
C LEU A 15 -41.84 -6.65 -1.59
N TRP A 16 -40.87 -7.37 -1.05
CA TRP A 16 -39.44 -7.15 -1.34
C TRP A 16 -38.64 -8.47 -1.49
N GLY A 17 -37.77 -8.58 -2.51
CA GLY A 17 -37.06 -9.83 -2.82
C GLY A 17 -36.00 -9.71 -3.93
N SER A 18 -34.76 -10.13 -3.66
CA SER A 18 -33.62 -9.93 -4.58
C SER A 18 -33.39 -11.10 -5.55
N ARG A 19 -33.33 -10.86 -6.89
CA ARG A 19 -32.33 -11.44 -7.85
C ARG A 19 -32.55 -11.15 -9.36
N VAL A 20 -31.52 -10.53 -9.97
CA VAL A 20 -30.78 -10.95 -11.19
C VAL A 20 -31.54 -11.66 -12.35
N GLY A 21 -31.54 -11.05 -13.55
CA GLY A 21 -31.91 -11.69 -14.84
C GLY A 21 -30.73 -12.28 -15.64
N ARG A 22 -30.86 -12.76 -16.89
CA ARG A 22 -31.96 -12.74 -17.89
C ARG A 22 -31.66 -13.73 -19.06
N LEU A 23 -32.58 -13.85 -20.05
CA LEU A 23 -32.44 -14.43 -21.43
C LEU A 23 -32.68 -15.95 -21.60
N SER A 24 -33.23 -16.48 -22.72
CA SER A 24 -33.98 -15.90 -23.88
C SER A 24 -34.53 -17.01 -24.80
N TYR A 25 -35.39 -16.68 -25.79
CA TYR A 25 -35.26 -17.12 -27.20
C TYR A 25 -36.06 -16.19 -28.16
N SER A 26 -36.02 -16.44 -29.48
CA SER A 26 -36.14 -15.42 -30.54
C SER A 26 -37.15 -15.70 -31.67
N SER A 27 -37.45 -14.69 -32.51
CA SER A 27 -37.17 -14.78 -33.97
C SER A 27 -37.51 -13.50 -34.77
N ASN A 28 -36.63 -13.19 -35.76
CA ASN A 28 -36.87 -12.51 -37.05
C ASN A 28 -37.40 -11.04 -37.13
N ALA A 29 -37.02 -10.23 -38.12
CA ALA A 29 -35.87 -10.23 -39.06
C ALA A 29 -35.80 -8.90 -39.86
N LYS A 30 -34.68 -8.69 -40.60
CA LYS A 30 -34.43 -7.69 -41.67
C LYS A 30 -34.10 -6.26 -41.19
N GLU A 31 -32.92 -5.70 -41.50
CA GLU A 31 -32.32 -5.30 -42.80
C GLU A 31 -32.92 -3.98 -43.33
N THR A 32 -32.17 -2.98 -43.83
CA THR A 32 -30.88 -3.06 -44.56
C THR A 32 -30.06 -1.76 -44.45
N VAL A 33 -28.72 -1.89 -44.60
CA VAL A 33 -27.75 -0.98 -45.28
C VAL A 33 -27.82 0.55 -45.04
N GLY A 34 -26.68 1.15 -44.64
CA GLY A 34 -26.23 2.42 -45.25
C GLY A 34 -25.40 3.40 -44.42
N THR A 35 -24.12 3.53 -44.77
CA THR A 35 -23.27 4.76 -44.71
C THR A 35 -22.90 5.46 -43.37
N GLU A 36 -21.67 5.99 -43.40
CA GLU A 36 -21.06 7.04 -42.57
C GLU A 36 -20.75 6.79 -41.07
N LEU A 37 -19.70 7.48 -40.60
CA LEU A 37 -18.99 7.17 -39.35
C LEU A 37 -19.34 8.19 -38.25
N ASN A 38 -20.02 7.71 -37.21
CA ASN A 38 -20.49 8.51 -36.07
C ASN A 38 -19.37 9.39 -35.43
N PRO A 39 -19.60 10.71 -35.21
CA PRO A 39 -18.64 11.63 -34.61
C PRO A 39 -18.12 11.24 -33.22
N SER A 40 -18.88 10.49 -32.42
CA SER A 40 -18.41 9.94 -31.14
C SER A 40 -17.20 9.00 -31.32
N ARG A 41 -17.16 8.25 -32.43
CA ARG A 41 -15.99 7.44 -32.82
C ARG A 41 -14.79 8.32 -33.16
N ILE A 42 -15.01 9.51 -33.71
CA ILE A 42 -13.96 10.51 -33.98
C ILE A 42 -13.48 11.16 -32.68
N LYS A 43 -14.37 11.59 -31.76
CA LYS A 43 -13.98 12.06 -30.41
C LYS A 43 -13.23 10.98 -29.62
N HIS A 44 -13.65 9.72 -29.71
CA HIS A 44 -12.92 8.59 -29.08
C HIS A 44 -11.57 8.33 -29.77
N LEU A 45 -11.47 8.45 -31.10
CA LEU A 45 -10.19 8.40 -31.83
C LEU A 45 -9.29 9.60 -31.55
N GLN A 46 -9.84 10.79 -31.24
CA GLN A 46 -9.10 11.99 -30.85
C GLN A 46 -8.61 11.93 -29.41
N TYR A 47 -9.43 11.48 -28.46
CA TYR A 47 -9.00 11.16 -27.10
C TYR A 47 -7.95 10.04 -27.12
N LYS A 48 -8.13 9.04 -27.98
CA LYS A 48 -7.09 8.04 -28.26
C LYS A 48 -5.86 8.67 -28.90
N HIS A 49 -5.98 9.64 -29.81
CA HIS A 49 -4.83 10.35 -30.40
C HIS A 49 -4.13 11.27 -29.39
N GLU A 50 -4.82 11.84 -28.41
CA GLU A 50 -4.21 12.60 -27.31
C GLU A 50 -3.59 11.69 -26.26
N LYS A 51 -4.17 10.52 -25.97
CA LYS A 51 -3.57 9.48 -25.13
C LYS A 51 -2.36 8.85 -25.82
N GLU A 52 -2.43 8.58 -27.13
CA GLU A 52 -1.32 8.18 -28.00
C GLU A 52 -0.28 9.29 -28.17
N LYS A 53 -0.67 10.58 -28.16
CA LYS A 53 0.26 11.71 -28.17
C LYS A 53 0.97 11.84 -26.83
N ARG A 54 0.25 11.85 -25.70
CA ARG A 54 0.85 11.80 -24.35
C ARG A 54 1.71 10.55 -24.14
N GLN A 55 1.34 9.40 -24.74
CA GLN A 55 2.19 8.21 -24.79
C GLN A 55 3.40 8.38 -25.72
N ARG A 56 3.27 9.00 -26.91
CA ARG A 56 4.39 9.34 -27.80
C ARG A 56 5.33 10.35 -27.16
N ASP A 57 4.81 11.30 -26.39
CA ASP A 57 5.58 12.32 -25.68
C ASP A 57 6.28 11.70 -24.44
N ARG A 58 5.62 10.79 -23.70
CA ARG A 58 6.30 9.93 -22.70
C ARG A 58 7.34 9.01 -23.34
N LEU A 59 7.05 8.38 -24.48
CA LEU A 59 7.98 7.52 -25.23
C LEU A 59 9.13 8.33 -25.86
N ALA A 60 8.91 9.59 -26.21
CA ALA A 60 9.94 10.51 -26.67
C ALA A 60 10.81 10.99 -25.50
N ALA A 61 10.24 11.26 -24.32
CA ALA A 61 10.99 11.52 -23.10
C ALA A 61 11.80 10.29 -22.65
N VAL A 62 11.24 9.09 -22.78
CA VAL A 62 11.96 7.81 -22.54
C VAL A 62 13.04 7.57 -23.60
N LYS A 63 12.80 7.85 -24.89
CA LYS A 63 13.84 7.80 -25.93
C LYS A 63 14.93 8.87 -25.74
N ALA A 64 14.60 10.06 -25.25
CA ALA A 64 15.55 11.11 -24.92
C ALA A 64 16.40 10.76 -23.68
N LYS A 65 15.85 9.98 -22.73
CA LYS A 65 16.67 9.28 -21.72
C LYS A 65 17.45 8.10 -22.30
N GLY A 66 16.95 7.46 -23.35
CA GLY A 66 17.55 6.32 -24.04
C GLY A 66 18.93 6.58 -24.64
N GLU A 67 19.25 7.82 -25.02
CA GLU A 67 20.61 8.18 -25.48
C GLU A 67 21.66 8.21 -24.35
N TYR A 68 21.25 7.95 -23.09
CA TYR A 68 22.12 7.76 -21.93
C TYR A 68 21.96 6.39 -21.23
N ALA A 69 21.19 5.44 -21.79
CA ALA A 69 20.83 4.18 -21.11
C ALA A 69 21.74 2.96 -21.41
N ASN A 70 22.63 3.06 -22.40
CA ASN A 70 23.32 1.90 -23.00
C ASN A 70 24.30 1.12 -22.09
N GLU A 71 24.62 1.58 -20.87
CA GLU A 71 25.49 0.84 -19.92
C GLU A 71 24.73 0.03 -18.84
N ASP A 72 23.42 0.22 -18.68
CA ASP A 72 22.62 -0.46 -17.64
C ASP A 72 21.56 -1.43 -18.18
N GLU A 73 21.06 -1.24 -19.42
CA GLU A 73 20.23 -2.26 -20.08
C GLU A 73 21.02 -3.55 -20.38
N GLU A 74 22.32 -3.45 -20.70
CA GLU A 74 23.18 -4.63 -20.91
C GLU A 74 23.46 -5.40 -19.61
N LYS A 75 23.48 -4.70 -18.46
CA LYS A 75 23.59 -5.33 -17.13
C LYS A 75 22.30 -6.04 -16.74
N THR A 76 21.15 -5.41 -16.94
CA THR A 76 19.85 -5.99 -16.55
C THR A 76 19.44 -7.16 -17.44
N SER A 77 19.67 -7.09 -18.76
CA SER A 77 19.37 -8.20 -19.69
C SER A 77 20.17 -9.47 -19.36
N LYS A 78 21.45 -9.34 -18.98
CA LYS A 78 22.33 -10.48 -18.62
C LYS A 78 21.93 -11.26 -17.35
N TRP A 79 20.92 -10.82 -16.60
CA TRP A 79 20.46 -11.53 -15.39
C TRP A 79 19.25 -12.46 -15.60
N LEU A 80 18.59 -12.41 -16.76
CA LEU A 80 17.42 -13.25 -17.05
C LEU A 80 17.77 -14.72 -17.38
N GLU A 81 19.02 -15.02 -17.72
CA GLU A 81 19.47 -16.35 -18.18
C GLU A 81 20.16 -17.21 -17.09
N LYS A 82 19.92 -16.94 -15.81
CA LYS A 82 20.31 -17.87 -14.74
C LYS A 82 19.32 -19.03 -14.68
N GLU A 83 19.82 -20.26 -14.56
CA GLU A 83 19.00 -21.48 -14.50
C GLU A 83 17.85 -21.34 -13.49
N LYS A 84 16.63 -21.62 -13.96
CA LYS A 84 15.45 -21.73 -13.09
C LYS A 84 15.55 -23.03 -12.28
N ILE A 85 16.22 -22.97 -11.12
CA ILE A 85 16.29 -24.10 -10.18
C ILE A 85 14.88 -24.38 -9.65
N THR A 86 14.36 -25.58 -9.90
CA THR A 86 13.04 -26.06 -9.47
C THR A 86 13.17 -27.20 -8.46
N TYR A 87 12.14 -27.39 -7.63
CA TYR A 87 12.03 -28.56 -6.75
C TYR A 87 11.49 -29.74 -7.55
N ASN A 88 12.30 -30.79 -7.72
CA ASN A 88 12.03 -31.91 -8.63
C ASN A 88 11.79 -33.26 -7.90
N ILE A 89 11.73 -33.25 -6.56
CA ILE A 89 11.39 -34.43 -5.77
C ILE A 89 9.86 -34.58 -5.78
N PHE A 90 9.35 -35.79 -5.98
CA PHE A 90 7.90 -36.01 -5.89
C PHE A 90 7.44 -35.89 -4.45
N THR A 91 6.59 -34.88 -4.18
CA THR A 91 5.86 -34.71 -2.93
C THR A 91 4.38 -34.56 -3.30
N LYS A 92 3.53 -35.36 -2.67
CA LYS A 92 2.09 -35.34 -2.92
C LYS A 92 1.48 -34.04 -2.35
N PRO A 93 0.44 -33.46 -2.99
CA PRO A 93 -0.26 -32.29 -2.45
C PRO A 93 -0.66 -32.48 -0.98
N GLY A 94 -0.33 -31.51 -0.14
CA GLY A 94 -0.58 -31.52 1.30
C GLY A 94 0.42 -32.32 2.16
N GLU A 95 1.39 -33.05 1.59
CA GLU A 95 2.45 -33.72 2.35
C GLU A 95 3.67 -32.79 2.56
N LYS A 96 4.43 -33.05 3.63
CA LYS A 96 5.59 -32.22 3.99
C LYS A 96 6.71 -32.40 2.95
N LYS A 97 7.28 -31.29 2.52
CA LYS A 97 8.41 -31.23 1.57
C LYS A 97 9.65 -31.94 2.11
N ASP A 98 10.40 -32.59 1.23
CA ASP A 98 11.69 -33.21 1.57
C ASP A 98 12.82 -32.15 1.61
N THR A 99 13.25 -31.83 2.84
CA THR A 99 14.34 -30.90 3.11
C THR A 99 15.70 -31.59 3.32
N SER A 100 15.78 -32.92 3.21
CA SER A 100 17.05 -33.67 3.37
C SER A 100 18.05 -33.39 2.24
N SER A 101 17.56 -32.95 1.08
CA SER A 101 18.40 -32.60 -0.06
C SER A 101 19.29 -31.37 0.23
N PRO A 102 20.59 -31.40 -0.15
CA PRO A 102 21.50 -30.27 0.05
C PRO A 102 21.00 -28.99 -0.63
N LEU A 103 21.06 -27.86 0.09
CA LEU A 103 20.63 -26.56 -0.43
C LEU A 103 21.28 -26.23 -1.78
N PRO A 104 20.50 -25.90 -2.83
CA PRO A 104 21.02 -25.42 -4.12
C PRO A 104 22.06 -24.29 -4.08
N SER A 105 22.76 -24.09 -5.19
CA SER A 105 23.85 -23.11 -5.35
C SER A 105 23.42 -21.65 -5.12
N ALA A 106 22.16 -21.32 -5.41
CA ALA A 106 21.56 -20.01 -5.18
C ALA A 106 20.08 -20.17 -4.76
N TYR A 107 19.50 -19.12 -4.18
CA TYR A 107 18.07 -19.03 -3.92
C TYR A 107 17.26 -18.99 -5.23
N SER A 108 16.17 -19.76 -5.27
CA SER A 108 15.17 -19.73 -6.35
C SER A 108 13.76 -19.85 -5.77
N PRO A 109 12.85 -18.88 -6.03
CA PRO A 109 11.45 -18.95 -5.59
C PRO A 109 10.76 -20.26 -5.97
N LEU A 110 10.97 -20.75 -7.20
CA LEU A 110 10.37 -21.98 -7.72
C LEU A 110 10.88 -23.26 -7.04
N TYR A 111 12.07 -23.21 -6.41
CA TYR A 111 12.52 -24.28 -5.53
C TYR A 111 11.95 -24.11 -4.12
N VAL A 112 11.94 -22.88 -3.59
CA VAL A 112 11.58 -22.58 -2.19
C VAL A 112 10.07 -22.69 -1.94
N GLU A 113 9.23 -22.03 -2.74
CA GLU A 113 7.79 -21.88 -2.47
C GLU A 113 6.99 -23.19 -2.71
N ALA A 114 7.58 -24.14 -3.42
CA ALA A 114 6.98 -25.45 -3.72
C ALA A 114 6.58 -26.23 -2.45
N CYS A 115 5.39 -26.86 -2.51
CA CYS A 115 4.78 -27.76 -1.52
C CYS A 115 4.41 -27.15 -0.14
N TRP A 116 5.00 -26.03 0.28
CA TRP A 116 4.76 -25.52 1.65
C TRP A 116 3.33 -25.05 1.90
N TYR A 117 2.70 -24.36 0.94
CA TYR A 117 1.37 -23.80 1.15
C TYR A 117 0.29 -24.88 1.33
N ASP A 118 0.22 -25.83 0.39
CA ASP A 118 -0.67 -27.00 0.46
C ASP A 118 -0.50 -27.75 1.80
N TRP A 119 0.75 -27.90 2.27
CA TRP A 119 1.05 -28.56 3.54
C TRP A 119 0.57 -27.73 4.74
N TRP A 120 0.78 -26.41 4.76
CA TRP A 120 0.29 -25.55 5.84
C TRP A 120 -1.24 -25.59 5.98
N GLU A 121 -1.97 -25.58 4.86
CA GLU A 121 -3.43 -25.71 4.85
C GLU A 121 -3.88 -27.10 5.28
N ASN A 122 -3.26 -28.17 4.78
CA ASN A 122 -3.59 -29.56 5.14
C ASN A 122 -3.28 -29.89 6.62
N GLN A 123 -2.27 -29.24 7.23
CA GLN A 123 -2.01 -29.33 8.67
C GLN A 123 -2.95 -28.44 9.51
N GLY A 124 -3.70 -27.52 8.89
CA GLY A 124 -4.62 -26.62 9.56
C GLY A 124 -3.95 -25.52 10.39
N PHE A 125 -2.68 -25.18 10.15
CA PHE A 125 -1.95 -24.19 10.97
C PHE A 125 -2.61 -22.80 10.99
N PHE A 126 -3.43 -22.49 9.99
CA PHE A 126 -4.15 -21.22 9.89
C PHE A 126 -5.54 -21.24 10.57
N GLN A 127 -6.02 -22.40 11.03
CA GLN A 127 -7.33 -22.54 11.67
C GLN A 127 -7.30 -22.08 13.16
N PRO A 128 -8.30 -21.32 13.64
CA PRO A 128 -8.40 -20.92 15.05
C PRO A 128 -8.37 -22.09 16.05
N GLU A 129 -8.79 -23.28 15.62
CA GLU A 129 -8.82 -24.52 16.39
C GLU A 129 -7.41 -25.03 16.71
N TYR A 130 -6.44 -24.78 15.81
CA TYR A 130 -5.05 -25.24 15.97
C TYR A 130 -4.38 -24.59 17.19
N ASN A 131 -4.82 -23.40 17.60
CA ASN A 131 -4.36 -22.72 18.82
C ASN A 131 -4.38 -23.63 20.07
N LYS A 132 -5.32 -24.58 20.16
CA LYS A 132 -5.38 -25.57 21.26
C LYS A 132 -4.19 -26.54 21.33
N ARG A 133 -3.37 -26.62 20.28
CA ARG A 133 -2.18 -27.48 20.17
C ARG A 133 -0.87 -26.72 20.38
N ILE A 134 -0.90 -25.38 20.39
CA ILE A 134 0.30 -24.55 20.51
C ILE A 134 0.74 -24.51 21.98
N PRO A 135 1.96 -24.97 22.35
CA PRO A 135 2.37 -25.05 23.76
C PRO A 135 2.42 -23.72 24.50
N HIS A 136 2.61 -22.61 23.78
CA HIS A 136 2.64 -21.24 24.31
C HIS A 136 1.33 -20.46 24.05
N ALA A 137 0.20 -21.16 23.81
CA ALA A 137 -1.08 -20.51 23.55
C ALA A 137 -1.54 -19.60 24.71
N VAL A 138 -2.00 -18.39 24.39
CA VAL A 138 -2.54 -17.43 25.35
C VAL A 138 -4.04 -17.23 25.15
N ASN A 139 -4.76 -16.89 26.23
CA ASN A 139 -6.19 -16.59 26.18
C ASN A 139 -6.46 -15.18 25.61
N LYS A 140 -6.02 -14.94 24.38
CA LYS A 140 -6.29 -13.74 23.58
C LYS A 140 -6.75 -14.15 22.19
N THR A 141 -7.69 -13.40 21.63
CA THR A 141 -8.13 -13.54 20.24
C THR A 141 -7.66 -12.35 19.43
N PHE A 142 -7.23 -12.59 18.20
CA PHE A 142 -6.95 -11.57 17.20
C PHE A 142 -7.76 -11.92 15.95
N SER A 143 -8.56 -11.00 15.45
CA SER A 143 -9.43 -11.24 14.30
C SER A 143 -9.32 -10.09 13.31
N LEU A 144 -9.29 -10.43 12.02
CA LEU A 144 -9.33 -9.48 10.92
C LEU A 144 -10.05 -10.10 9.72
N CYS A 145 -10.65 -9.24 8.89
CA CYS A 145 -11.30 -9.62 7.64
C CYS A 145 -10.55 -8.91 6.51
N ILE A 146 -10.21 -9.62 5.44
CA ILE A 146 -9.63 -8.98 4.25
C ILE A 146 -10.65 -7.97 3.72
N PRO A 147 -10.31 -6.69 3.48
CA PRO A 147 -11.16 -5.75 2.77
C PRO A 147 -11.31 -6.30 1.34
N PRO A 148 -12.51 -6.74 0.96
CA PRO A 148 -12.63 -7.77 -0.06
C PRO A 148 -12.28 -7.21 -1.46
N PRO A 149 -11.35 -7.82 -2.22
CA PRO A 149 -11.15 -7.50 -3.64
C PRO A 149 -12.49 -7.47 -4.38
N ASN A 150 -12.75 -6.37 -5.08
CA ASN A 150 -13.85 -6.32 -6.04
C ASN A 150 -13.66 -7.41 -7.08
N VAL A 151 -14.73 -8.16 -7.31
CA VAL A 151 -14.83 -9.28 -8.25
C VAL A 151 -14.42 -8.88 -9.66
N THR A 152 -14.64 -7.62 -10.04
CA THR A 152 -14.40 -7.05 -11.36
C THR A 152 -12.91 -6.83 -11.70
N GLY A 153 -11.97 -7.54 -11.06
CA GLY A 153 -10.54 -7.32 -11.21
C GLY A 153 -9.69 -8.59 -11.26
N SER A 154 -8.63 -8.56 -12.08
CA SER A 154 -7.42 -9.33 -11.81
C SER A 154 -6.69 -8.66 -10.63
N LEU A 155 -6.19 -9.43 -9.66
CA LEU A 155 -5.49 -8.86 -8.51
C LEU A 155 -4.27 -8.02 -8.94
N HIS A 156 -4.09 -6.88 -8.27
CA HIS A 156 -3.03 -5.90 -8.53
C HIS A 156 -2.23 -5.58 -7.26
N LEU A 157 -1.12 -4.83 -7.40
CA LEU A 157 -0.15 -4.60 -6.32
C LEU A 157 -0.74 -4.05 -5.01
N GLY A 158 -1.72 -3.13 -5.08
CA GLY A 158 -2.45 -2.68 -3.88
C GLY A 158 -3.08 -3.82 -3.05
N HIS A 159 -3.67 -4.83 -3.71
CA HIS A 159 -4.18 -6.02 -3.01
C HIS A 159 -3.03 -6.83 -2.37
N ALA A 160 -1.90 -6.98 -3.08
CA ALA A 160 -0.74 -7.70 -2.56
C ALA A 160 -0.11 -6.98 -1.35
N LEU A 161 -0.13 -5.65 -1.31
CA LEU A 161 0.31 -4.84 -0.16
C LEU A 161 -0.59 -5.09 1.06
N THR A 162 -1.91 -4.94 0.88
CA THR A 162 -2.89 -5.14 1.95
C THR A 162 -2.79 -6.55 2.55
N VAL A 163 -2.77 -7.58 1.69
CA VAL A 163 -2.66 -8.98 2.12
C VAL A 163 -1.28 -9.29 2.75
N ALA A 164 -0.20 -8.65 2.31
CA ALA A 164 1.12 -8.81 2.94
C ALA A 164 1.18 -8.22 4.35
N ILE A 165 0.58 -7.04 4.56
CA ILE A 165 0.45 -6.39 5.88
C ILE A 165 -0.41 -7.26 6.81
N GLU A 166 -1.58 -7.69 6.35
CA GLU A 166 -2.52 -8.51 7.12
C GLU A 166 -1.95 -9.87 7.52
N ASP A 167 -1.35 -10.61 6.57
CA ASP A 167 -0.74 -11.91 6.88
C ASP A 167 0.49 -11.76 7.79
N SER A 168 1.23 -10.64 7.69
CA SER A 168 2.33 -10.36 8.63
C SER A 168 1.80 -10.19 10.06
N LEU A 169 0.72 -9.44 10.26
CA LEU A 169 0.05 -9.34 11.56
C LEU A 169 -0.54 -10.68 12.03
N ALA A 170 -1.20 -11.42 11.13
CA ALA A 170 -1.82 -12.71 11.43
C ALA A 170 -0.78 -13.76 11.83
N ARG A 171 0.39 -13.81 11.17
CA ARG A 171 1.52 -14.67 11.53
C ARG A 171 2.13 -14.26 12.86
N TRP A 172 2.47 -12.98 13.02
CA TRP A 172 3.08 -12.47 14.25
C TRP A 172 2.21 -12.74 15.49
N ARG A 173 0.90 -12.43 15.45
CA ARG A 173 -0.01 -12.73 16.57
C ARG A 173 -0.21 -14.24 16.78
N ARG A 174 -0.18 -15.08 15.72
CA ARG A 174 -0.23 -16.55 15.84
C ARG A 174 1.01 -17.09 16.56
N MET A 175 2.19 -16.55 16.24
CA MET A 175 3.48 -16.89 16.89
C MET A 175 3.60 -16.27 18.30
N GLN A 176 2.78 -15.29 18.66
CA GLN A 176 2.55 -14.88 20.07
C GLN A 176 1.52 -15.77 20.79
N GLY A 177 1.11 -16.90 20.20
CA GLY A 177 0.16 -17.83 20.80
C GLY A 177 -1.30 -17.34 20.83
N HIS A 178 -1.64 -16.23 20.17
CA HIS A 178 -3.04 -15.77 20.10
C HIS A 178 -3.87 -16.74 19.25
N LYS A 179 -5.17 -16.83 19.55
CA LYS A 179 -6.14 -17.44 18.63
C LYS A 179 -6.42 -16.46 17.49
N VAL A 180 -5.86 -16.74 16.32
CA VAL A 180 -6.01 -15.88 15.13
C VAL A 180 -7.17 -16.37 14.25
N LEU A 181 -8.05 -15.46 13.86
CA LEU A 181 -9.08 -15.65 12.84
C LEU A 181 -8.88 -14.59 11.74
N TRP A 182 -8.32 -14.99 10.61
CA TRP A 182 -8.22 -14.15 9.42
C TRP A 182 -9.24 -14.64 8.41
N VAL A 183 -10.22 -13.80 8.05
CA VAL A 183 -11.34 -14.16 7.18
C VAL A 183 -11.11 -13.61 5.77
N PRO A 184 -10.85 -14.45 4.75
CA PRO A 184 -10.70 -14.01 3.38
C PRO A 184 -12.04 -13.75 2.68
N GLY A 185 -12.05 -12.92 1.63
CA GLY A 185 -13.27 -12.66 0.86
C GLY A 185 -13.07 -11.92 -0.47
N CYS A 186 -14.18 -11.73 -1.21
CA CYS A 186 -14.27 -11.04 -2.52
C CYS A 186 -15.65 -10.33 -2.65
N ASP A 187 -15.73 -9.05 -3.02
CA ASP A 187 -17.02 -8.36 -3.16
C ASP A 187 -17.55 -8.50 -4.59
N HIS A 188 -18.78 -9.00 -4.70
CA HIS A 188 -19.40 -9.53 -5.92
C HIS A 188 -20.15 -8.48 -6.74
N ALA A 189 -20.07 -7.19 -6.35
CA ALA A 189 -20.50 -6.04 -7.16
C ALA A 189 -21.91 -6.22 -7.76
N GLY A 190 -22.87 -6.67 -6.94
CA GLY A 190 -24.28 -6.87 -7.30
C GLY A 190 -24.66 -8.26 -7.85
N ILE A 191 -23.72 -9.12 -8.28
CA ILE A 191 -24.02 -10.49 -8.73
C ILE A 191 -24.14 -11.45 -7.54
N ALA A 192 -25.20 -11.29 -6.75
CA ALA A 192 -25.36 -11.96 -5.47
C ALA A 192 -25.43 -13.50 -5.59
N THR A 193 -24.79 -14.24 -4.68
CA THR A 193 -24.98 -15.69 -4.47
C THR A 193 -25.98 -15.94 -3.33
N GLN A 194 -26.63 -17.12 -3.31
CA GLN A 194 -27.91 -17.29 -2.58
C GLN A 194 -27.85 -16.99 -1.07
N LYS A 195 -26.69 -17.21 -0.43
CA LYS A 195 -26.46 -16.87 0.99
C LYS A 195 -26.37 -15.36 1.25
N PHE A 196 -25.85 -14.59 0.29
CA PHE A 196 -25.73 -13.13 0.40
C PHE A 196 -27.11 -12.46 0.54
N SER A 197 -28.07 -12.89 -0.30
CA SER A 197 -29.47 -12.42 -0.20
C SER A 197 -30.04 -12.64 1.19
N THR A 198 -29.88 -13.83 1.78
CA THR A 198 -30.44 -14.12 3.10
C THR A 198 -29.88 -13.22 4.19
N ALA A 199 -28.57 -12.92 4.16
CA ALA A 199 -27.95 -12.02 5.13
C ALA A 199 -28.43 -10.56 4.98
N VAL A 200 -28.52 -10.05 3.74
CA VAL A 200 -29.00 -8.69 3.47
C VAL A 200 -30.50 -8.55 3.78
N THR A 201 -31.33 -9.51 3.39
CA THR A 201 -32.77 -9.54 3.75
C THR A 201 -32.96 -9.60 5.26
N GLU A 202 -32.23 -10.45 5.99
CA GLU A 202 -32.35 -10.53 7.45
C GLU A 202 -31.94 -9.23 8.15
N ALA A 203 -30.87 -8.57 7.69
CA ALA A 203 -30.43 -7.29 8.22
C ALA A 203 -31.45 -6.17 7.91
N PHE A 204 -31.90 -6.07 6.66
CA PHE A 204 -32.89 -5.07 6.23
C PHE A 204 -34.22 -5.23 6.99
N VAL A 205 -34.71 -6.46 7.12
CA VAL A 205 -35.93 -6.77 7.90
C VAL A 205 -35.74 -6.40 9.38
N ARG A 206 -34.60 -6.70 10.00
CA ARG A 206 -34.34 -6.29 11.41
C ARG A 206 -34.25 -4.79 11.60
N LEU A 207 -33.63 -4.07 10.68
CA LEU A 207 -33.52 -2.61 10.73
C LEU A 207 -34.89 -1.95 10.53
N TYR A 208 -35.76 -2.53 9.68
CA TYR A 208 -37.17 -2.13 9.57
C TYR A 208 -38.00 -2.48 10.82
N GLU A 209 -37.87 -3.71 11.36
CA GLU A 209 -38.48 -4.14 12.62
C GLU A 209 -38.06 -3.24 13.81
N ALA A 210 -36.85 -2.67 13.78
CA ALA A 210 -36.33 -1.71 14.76
C ALA A 210 -36.71 -0.23 14.48
N GLY A 211 -37.42 0.07 13.39
CA GLY A 211 -37.79 1.44 13.00
C GLY A 211 -36.65 2.30 12.46
N LEU A 212 -35.51 1.69 12.09
CA LEU A 212 -34.33 2.36 11.53
C LEU A 212 -34.38 2.46 9.99
N ILE A 213 -35.26 1.68 9.35
CA ILE A 213 -35.59 1.79 7.91
C ILE A 213 -37.08 2.10 7.78
N TYR A 214 -37.40 3.08 6.94
CA TYR A 214 -38.76 3.54 6.64
C TYR A 214 -38.88 3.95 5.17
N ARG A 215 -40.11 3.95 4.63
CA ARG A 215 -40.43 4.61 3.34
C ARG A 215 -40.92 6.03 3.65
N GLY A 216 -40.49 7.01 2.85
CA GLY A 216 -40.95 8.40 2.97
C GLY A 216 -40.46 9.24 1.79
N GLU A 217 -41.14 10.35 1.53
CA GLU A 217 -40.71 11.32 0.52
C GLU A 217 -39.54 12.17 1.02
N ARG A 218 -38.49 12.30 0.21
CA ARG A 218 -37.40 13.26 0.41
C ARG A 218 -36.83 13.63 -0.96
N LEU A 219 -36.31 14.85 -1.11
CA LEU A 219 -35.48 15.17 -2.27
C LEU A 219 -34.19 14.33 -2.25
N VAL A 220 -33.82 13.76 -3.40
CA VAL A 220 -32.64 12.90 -3.59
C VAL A 220 -31.79 13.41 -4.76
N ASN A 221 -30.50 13.09 -4.77
CA ASN A 221 -29.66 13.32 -5.95
C ASN A 221 -30.08 12.31 -7.04
N TRP A 222 -30.64 12.78 -8.15
CA TRP A 222 -31.08 11.94 -9.26
C TRP A 222 -30.16 12.09 -10.48
N SER A 223 -29.72 10.96 -11.06
CA SER A 223 -28.95 10.96 -12.30
C SER A 223 -29.81 10.56 -13.48
N CYS A 224 -30.17 11.54 -14.32
CA CYS A 224 -30.90 11.32 -15.57
C CYS A 224 -30.14 10.40 -16.55
N ALA A 225 -28.82 10.27 -16.40
CA ALA A 225 -27.98 9.41 -17.24
C ALA A 225 -27.91 7.95 -16.74
N LEU A 226 -28.24 7.68 -15.49
CA LEU A 226 -28.33 6.33 -14.90
C LEU A 226 -29.77 5.90 -14.59
N THR A 227 -30.74 6.82 -14.68
CA THR A 227 -32.14 6.65 -14.25
C THR A 227 -32.21 6.03 -12.85
N SER A 228 -31.50 6.64 -11.89
CA SER A 228 -31.38 6.18 -10.51
C SER A 228 -31.09 7.34 -9.56
N ALA A 229 -31.50 7.17 -8.30
CA ALA A 229 -30.99 7.95 -7.18
C ALA A 229 -29.51 7.60 -6.90
N ILE A 230 -28.78 8.55 -6.31
CA ILE A 230 -27.35 8.46 -5.96
C ILE A 230 -27.13 9.02 -4.55
N SER A 231 -26.23 8.43 -3.77
CA SER A 231 -25.92 8.88 -2.41
C SER A 231 -24.97 10.09 -2.40
N ASP A 232 -24.99 10.92 -1.35
CA ASP A 232 -24.16 12.14 -1.27
C ASP A 232 -22.64 11.87 -1.37
N ILE A 233 -22.18 10.67 -0.98
CA ILE A 233 -20.77 10.26 -1.05
C ILE A 233 -20.32 9.86 -2.47
N GLU A 234 -21.26 9.66 -3.39
CA GLU A 234 -21.02 9.35 -4.81
C GLU A 234 -21.07 10.60 -5.72
N VAL A 235 -21.29 11.80 -5.16
CA VAL A 235 -21.47 13.06 -5.91
C VAL A 235 -20.26 13.99 -5.78
N ASP A 236 -19.39 13.97 -6.79
CA ASP A 236 -18.28 14.94 -6.93
C ASP A 236 -18.80 16.38 -7.16
N ASN A 237 -18.67 17.22 -6.14
CA ASN A 237 -19.15 18.61 -6.16
C ASN A 237 -18.11 19.58 -6.75
N VAL A 238 -18.41 20.15 -7.93
CA VAL A 238 -17.51 21.08 -8.65
C VAL A 238 -17.99 22.53 -8.53
N TYR A 239 -17.30 23.33 -7.72
CA TYR A 239 -17.62 24.74 -7.50
C TYR A 239 -17.20 25.63 -8.68
N LEU A 240 -18.10 26.50 -9.14
CA LEU A 240 -17.88 27.42 -10.26
C LEU A 240 -17.91 28.88 -9.79
N LEU A 241 -16.88 29.66 -10.11
CA LEU A 241 -16.78 31.09 -9.76
C LEU A 241 -17.63 32.02 -10.66
N GLY A 242 -18.32 31.47 -11.66
CA GLY A 242 -19.14 32.22 -12.61
C GLY A 242 -19.45 31.43 -13.89
N LYS A 243 -19.91 32.14 -14.93
CA LYS A 243 -20.36 31.54 -16.19
C LYS A 243 -19.26 30.69 -16.85
N THR A 244 -19.47 29.38 -16.89
CA THR A 244 -18.49 28.39 -17.34
C THR A 244 -19.10 27.44 -18.38
N LEU A 245 -18.42 27.26 -19.51
CA LEU A 245 -18.84 26.36 -20.60
C LEU A 245 -18.30 24.94 -20.39
N LEU A 246 -19.18 24.03 -19.95
CA LEU A 246 -18.84 22.63 -19.67
C LEU A 246 -19.33 21.69 -20.77
N ASN A 247 -18.66 20.54 -20.94
CA ASN A 247 -19.18 19.45 -21.76
C ASN A 247 -20.20 18.66 -20.93
N VAL A 248 -21.41 18.43 -21.45
CA VAL A 248 -22.43 17.60 -20.78
C VAL A 248 -22.59 16.29 -21.56
N PRO A 249 -22.61 15.10 -20.92
CA PRO A 249 -22.92 13.84 -21.60
C PRO A 249 -24.25 13.93 -22.36
N GLY A 250 -24.27 13.43 -23.60
CA GLY A 250 -25.44 13.53 -24.49
C GLY A 250 -25.53 14.80 -25.35
N TYR A 251 -24.80 15.87 -25.01
CA TYR A 251 -24.82 17.13 -25.75
C TYR A 251 -23.60 17.27 -26.67
N GLU A 252 -23.80 17.78 -27.89
CA GLU A 252 -22.70 17.99 -28.85
C GLU A 252 -21.90 19.26 -28.56
N GLU A 253 -22.59 20.33 -28.16
CA GLU A 253 -22.06 21.64 -27.78
C GLU A 253 -21.79 21.75 -26.27
N LYS A 254 -21.10 22.82 -25.86
CA LYS A 254 -20.85 23.12 -24.44
C LYS A 254 -21.98 23.94 -23.83
N ILE A 255 -22.46 23.49 -22.67
CA ILE A 255 -23.58 24.14 -21.95
C ILE A 255 -23.03 25.15 -20.93
N PRO A 256 -23.62 26.35 -20.81
CA PRO A 256 -23.13 27.41 -19.91
C PRO A 256 -23.71 27.32 -18.49
N PHE A 257 -22.98 26.69 -17.58
CA PHE A 257 -23.30 26.67 -16.13
C PHE A 257 -22.90 27.97 -15.44
N GLY A 258 -23.42 28.23 -14.24
CA GLY A 258 -23.05 29.40 -13.43
C GLY A 258 -23.54 30.75 -14.01
N THR A 259 -24.58 30.75 -14.84
CA THR A 259 -25.18 31.98 -15.40
C THR A 259 -26.32 32.47 -14.49
N MET A 260 -26.10 33.56 -13.75
CA MET A 260 -27.15 34.16 -12.92
C MET A 260 -28.13 34.99 -13.78
N THR A 261 -29.36 34.51 -13.88
CA THR A 261 -30.46 35.17 -14.61
C THR A 261 -31.38 35.89 -13.64
N HIS A 262 -31.96 37.01 -14.07
CA HIS A 262 -32.88 37.82 -13.25
C HIS A 262 -34.18 38.06 -14.03
N PHE A 263 -35.31 37.77 -13.41
CA PHE A 263 -36.64 38.01 -13.96
C PHE A 263 -37.60 38.47 -12.85
N ALA A 264 -38.80 38.89 -13.21
CA ALA A 264 -39.74 39.47 -12.25
C ALA A 264 -41.17 38.95 -12.44
N TYR A 265 -41.94 39.04 -11.36
CA TYR A 265 -43.34 38.64 -11.27
C TYR A 265 -44.17 39.90 -11.00
N PRO A 266 -45.19 40.22 -11.81
CA PRO A 266 -46.13 41.31 -11.53
C PRO A 266 -46.82 41.10 -10.18
N LEU A 267 -47.01 42.18 -9.41
CA LEU A 267 -47.75 42.14 -8.14
C LEU A 267 -49.26 42.01 -8.38
N ASP A 268 -49.98 41.39 -7.44
CA ASP A 268 -51.43 41.31 -7.51
C ASP A 268 -52.09 42.66 -7.17
N GLY A 269 -53.01 43.11 -8.03
CA GLY A 269 -53.82 44.33 -7.83
C GLY A 269 -53.06 45.68 -7.80
N GLU A 270 -51.74 45.71 -7.95
CA GLU A 270 -50.89 46.90 -7.79
C GLU A 270 -49.98 47.13 -9.02
N GLU A 271 -49.65 48.39 -9.33
CA GLU A 271 -48.59 48.70 -10.31
C GLU A 271 -47.21 48.40 -9.70
N GLY A 272 -46.65 47.23 -10.00
CA GLY A 272 -45.30 46.87 -9.60
C GLY A 272 -44.90 45.43 -9.95
N GLU A 273 -43.63 45.11 -9.72
CA GLU A 273 -43.07 43.77 -9.90
C GLU A 273 -42.10 43.43 -8.77
N ILE A 274 -42.01 42.14 -8.40
CA ILE A 274 -40.96 41.61 -7.52
C ILE A 274 -39.95 40.83 -8.36
N ARG A 275 -38.66 41.19 -8.23
CA ARG A 275 -37.57 40.64 -9.06
C ARG A 275 -36.73 39.63 -8.29
N VAL A 276 -36.55 38.44 -8.86
CA VAL A 276 -35.71 37.36 -8.30
C VAL A 276 -34.43 37.19 -9.11
N ALA A 277 -33.47 36.45 -8.54
CA ALA A 277 -32.29 35.95 -9.22
C ALA A 277 -32.23 34.41 -9.13
N THR A 278 -31.85 33.73 -10.21
CA THR A 278 -31.65 32.27 -10.21
C THR A 278 -30.62 31.81 -11.25
N THR A 279 -29.99 30.67 -11.01
CA THR A 279 -29.14 29.95 -11.97
C THR A 279 -29.86 28.80 -12.67
N ARG A 280 -31.08 28.44 -12.23
CA ARG A 280 -31.96 27.42 -12.85
C ARG A 280 -33.25 28.10 -13.31
N LEU A 281 -33.28 28.58 -14.55
CA LEU A 281 -34.43 29.30 -15.09
C LEU A 281 -35.54 28.33 -15.51
N GLU A 282 -35.15 27.19 -16.06
CA GLU A 282 -35.97 26.07 -16.48
C GLU A 282 -36.93 25.56 -15.39
N THR A 283 -36.52 25.62 -14.12
CA THR A 283 -37.39 25.19 -13.01
C THR A 283 -38.49 26.20 -12.66
N MET A 284 -38.49 27.43 -13.21
CA MET A 284 -39.47 28.47 -12.84
C MET A 284 -40.94 28.03 -12.99
N LEU A 285 -41.22 27.14 -13.95
CA LEU A 285 -42.58 26.62 -14.15
C LEU A 285 -43.10 25.81 -12.94
N GLY A 286 -42.20 25.34 -12.08
CA GLY A 286 -42.49 24.70 -10.79
C GLY A 286 -42.53 25.65 -9.59
N ASP A 287 -42.43 26.98 -9.79
CA ASP A 287 -42.46 27.95 -8.69
C ASP A 287 -43.80 27.94 -7.95
N VAL A 288 -43.77 27.85 -6.62
CA VAL A 288 -44.97 27.81 -5.76
C VAL A 288 -45.08 28.97 -4.78
N ALA A 289 -43.98 29.68 -4.54
CA ALA A 289 -43.91 30.89 -3.72
C ALA A 289 -42.73 31.75 -4.14
N ILE A 290 -42.70 33.00 -3.67
CA ILE A 290 -41.52 33.88 -3.70
C ILE A 290 -41.15 34.12 -2.24
N VAL A 291 -39.86 34.06 -1.90
CA VAL A 291 -39.41 34.10 -0.50
C VAL A 291 -38.34 35.17 -0.32
N VAL A 292 -38.47 35.95 0.74
CA VAL A 292 -37.55 37.03 1.15
C VAL A 292 -37.08 36.81 2.57
N HIS A 293 -35.98 37.45 2.98
CA HIS A 293 -35.57 37.43 4.39
C HIS A 293 -36.48 38.33 5.23
N PRO A 294 -36.97 37.93 6.42
CA PRO A 294 -37.92 38.72 7.23
C PRO A 294 -37.39 40.11 7.61
N ASP A 295 -36.07 40.27 7.81
CA ASP A 295 -35.45 41.55 8.13
C ASP A 295 -35.07 42.40 6.90
N ASP A 296 -35.41 41.97 5.68
CA ASP A 296 -35.08 42.71 4.46
C ASP A 296 -36.03 43.90 4.25
N SER A 297 -35.58 45.06 4.71
CA SER A 297 -36.25 46.36 4.56
C SER A 297 -36.68 46.73 3.12
N ARG A 298 -36.13 46.08 2.08
CA ARG A 298 -36.55 46.28 0.68
C ARG A 298 -37.91 45.65 0.37
N TYR A 299 -38.29 44.59 1.09
CA TYR A 299 -39.44 43.74 0.78
C TYR A 299 -40.52 43.74 1.86
N THR A 300 -40.33 44.47 2.97
CA THR A 300 -41.28 44.52 4.09
C THR A 300 -42.70 44.96 3.69
N CYS A 301 -42.84 45.77 2.63
CA CYS A 301 -44.15 46.18 2.08
C CYS A 301 -44.84 45.10 1.22
N LEU A 302 -44.18 43.96 0.97
CA LEU A 302 -44.66 42.84 0.18
C LEU A 302 -44.90 41.56 1.00
N HIS A 303 -44.55 41.55 2.29
CA HIS A 303 -44.77 40.38 3.16
C HIS A 303 -46.25 39.98 3.20
N GLY A 304 -46.57 38.75 2.82
CA GLY A 304 -47.95 38.24 2.77
C GLY A 304 -48.78 38.75 1.59
N LYS A 305 -48.20 39.52 0.66
CA LYS A 305 -48.83 39.82 -0.64
C LYS A 305 -48.69 38.63 -1.60
N HIS A 306 -49.30 38.77 -2.79
CA HIS A 306 -49.19 37.80 -3.87
C HIS A 306 -48.57 38.44 -5.12
N ALA A 307 -47.94 37.61 -5.95
CA ALA A 307 -47.47 37.96 -7.28
C ALA A 307 -48.00 36.94 -8.31
N CYS A 308 -48.19 37.37 -9.55
CA CYS A 308 -48.68 36.53 -10.64
C CYS A 308 -47.50 35.88 -11.39
N HIS A 309 -47.54 34.56 -11.58
CA HIS A 309 -46.52 33.84 -12.34
C HIS A 309 -46.62 34.17 -13.84
N PRO A 310 -45.59 34.80 -14.45
CA PRO A 310 -45.71 35.49 -15.74
C PRO A 310 -46.06 34.59 -16.94
N PHE A 311 -45.81 33.28 -16.85
CA PHE A 311 -46.11 32.32 -17.92
C PHE A 311 -47.30 31.40 -17.66
N THR A 312 -47.91 31.44 -16.46
CA THR A 312 -48.95 30.46 -16.07
C THR A 312 -50.17 31.08 -15.39
N GLY A 313 -50.11 32.35 -14.97
CA GLY A 313 -51.21 33.00 -14.25
C GLY A 313 -51.46 32.48 -12.83
N ARG A 314 -50.61 31.58 -12.30
CA ARG A 314 -50.71 31.11 -10.91
C ARG A 314 -50.39 32.28 -9.96
N MET A 315 -51.20 32.47 -8.93
CA MET A 315 -50.87 33.39 -7.84
C MET A 315 -49.88 32.71 -6.88
N LEU A 316 -48.76 33.35 -6.64
CA LEU A 316 -47.69 32.92 -5.73
C LEU A 316 -47.70 33.81 -4.48
N PRO A 317 -47.74 33.26 -3.26
CA PRO A 317 -47.58 34.04 -2.04
C PRO A 317 -46.13 34.53 -1.91
N ILE A 318 -45.97 35.73 -1.33
CA ILE A 318 -44.67 36.32 -0.96
C ILE A 318 -44.46 36.07 0.54
N LEU A 319 -43.56 35.14 0.85
CA LEU A 319 -43.30 34.61 2.19
C LEU A 319 -41.96 35.09 2.75
N THR A 320 -41.80 34.95 4.08
CA THR A 320 -40.56 35.28 4.77
C THR A 320 -39.91 34.03 5.38
N ASP A 321 -38.66 33.73 5.06
CA ASP A 321 -37.87 32.68 5.72
C ASP A 321 -36.42 33.13 5.95
N THR A 322 -35.82 32.68 7.04
CA THR A 322 -34.44 33.03 7.43
C THR A 322 -33.37 32.26 6.63
N LEU A 323 -33.75 31.24 5.85
CA LEU A 323 -32.84 30.61 4.87
C LEU A 323 -32.50 31.51 3.68
N VAL A 324 -33.29 32.56 3.41
CA VAL A 324 -33.03 33.46 2.28
C VAL A 324 -31.89 34.42 2.60
N ASN A 325 -30.81 34.38 1.81
CA ASN A 325 -29.69 35.31 1.98
C ASN A 325 -30.00 36.67 1.30
N PRO A 326 -30.20 37.77 2.04
CA PRO A 326 -30.53 39.07 1.45
C PRO A 326 -29.40 39.67 0.61
N HIS A 327 -28.15 39.22 0.80
CA HIS A 327 -27.00 39.71 0.04
C HIS A 327 -26.77 38.96 -1.28
N LEU A 328 -27.52 37.90 -1.57
CA LEU A 328 -27.39 37.11 -2.80
C LEU A 328 -28.40 37.54 -3.86
N GLY A 329 -27.93 37.90 -5.05
CA GLY A 329 -28.79 38.30 -6.17
C GLY A 329 -29.60 39.54 -5.83
N THR A 330 -30.94 39.41 -5.80
CA THR A 330 -31.84 40.50 -5.38
C THR A 330 -32.17 40.47 -3.88
N GLY A 331 -31.92 39.36 -3.18
CA GLY A 331 -32.47 39.10 -1.83
C GLY A 331 -33.89 38.53 -1.82
N ALA A 332 -34.50 38.34 -3.00
CA ALA A 332 -35.73 37.59 -3.20
C ALA A 332 -35.44 36.35 -4.06
N VAL A 333 -35.90 35.18 -3.61
CA VAL A 333 -35.74 33.90 -4.33
C VAL A 333 -37.09 33.35 -4.75
N LYS A 334 -37.10 32.66 -5.89
CA LYS A 334 -38.22 31.80 -6.29
C LYS A 334 -38.13 30.48 -5.51
N CYS A 335 -39.26 29.91 -5.10
CA CYS A 335 -39.29 28.63 -4.37
C CYS A 335 -39.81 27.49 -5.25
N THR A 336 -38.97 26.48 -5.46
CA THR A 336 -39.12 25.31 -6.33
C THR A 336 -38.87 23.98 -5.60
N PRO A 337 -39.77 23.54 -4.70
CA PRO A 337 -39.49 22.47 -3.73
C PRO A 337 -39.11 21.11 -4.33
N ALA A 338 -39.54 20.82 -5.57
CA ALA A 338 -39.22 19.55 -6.24
C ALA A 338 -37.82 19.54 -6.90
N HIS A 339 -37.09 20.67 -6.92
CA HIS A 339 -35.84 20.83 -7.70
C HIS A 339 -34.68 21.49 -6.93
N ASP A 340 -34.84 21.81 -5.65
CA ASP A 340 -33.75 22.27 -4.77
C ASP A 340 -33.99 21.90 -3.30
N ALA A 341 -32.92 21.58 -2.58
CA ALA A 341 -33.00 21.14 -1.18
C ALA A 341 -33.40 22.27 -0.22
N VAL A 342 -32.98 23.51 -0.49
CA VAL A 342 -33.34 24.68 0.33
C VAL A 342 -34.82 25.02 0.12
N ASP A 343 -35.28 24.96 -1.13
CA ASP A 343 -36.70 25.13 -1.47
C ASP A 343 -37.56 24.01 -0.85
N PHE A 344 -37.06 22.77 -0.79
CA PHE A 344 -37.73 21.65 -0.13
C PHE A 344 -37.90 21.91 1.37
N GLU A 345 -36.84 22.32 2.09
CA GLU A 345 -36.95 22.69 3.52
C GLU A 345 -37.96 23.83 3.75
N ILE A 346 -37.94 24.87 2.92
CA ILE A 346 -38.92 25.96 2.99
C ILE A 346 -40.34 25.43 2.75
N SER A 347 -40.53 24.47 1.85
CA SER A 347 -41.85 23.86 1.61
C SER A 347 -42.42 23.16 2.84
N GLU A 348 -41.57 22.48 3.62
CA GLU A 348 -42.00 21.77 4.82
C GLU A 348 -42.34 22.72 5.97
N ARG A 349 -41.61 23.85 6.08
CA ARG A 349 -41.86 24.89 7.09
C ARG A 349 -43.15 25.66 6.84
N HIS A 350 -43.49 25.93 5.57
CA HIS A 350 -44.62 26.79 5.17
C HIS A 350 -45.81 26.01 4.58
N GLY A 351 -45.73 24.68 4.47
CA GLY A 351 -46.80 23.83 3.94
C GLY A 351 -47.05 23.99 2.44
N LEU A 352 -46.00 24.25 1.65
CA LEU A 352 -46.11 24.54 0.21
C LEU A 352 -46.21 23.25 -0.63
N PRO A 353 -46.95 23.28 -1.76
CA PRO A 353 -47.00 22.15 -2.69
C PRO A 353 -45.65 21.92 -3.39
N ARG A 354 -45.41 20.67 -3.81
CA ARG A 354 -44.18 20.24 -4.51
C ARG A 354 -44.51 19.98 -5.99
N LEU A 355 -44.15 20.90 -6.88
CA LEU A 355 -44.47 20.78 -8.32
C LEU A 355 -43.24 20.36 -9.13
N SER A 356 -43.22 19.11 -9.61
CA SER A 356 -42.21 18.70 -10.59
C SER A 356 -42.50 19.25 -11.98
N VAL A 357 -41.45 19.70 -12.68
CA VAL A 357 -41.50 20.16 -14.08
C VAL A 357 -40.42 19.51 -14.95
N ILE A 358 -39.69 18.52 -14.41
CA ILE A 358 -38.64 17.76 -15.09
C ILE A 358 -38.90 16.27 -14.85
N HIS A 359 -38.82 15.46 -15.90
CA HIS A 359 -38.94 14.00 -15.87
C HIS A 359 -37.63 13.31 -15.44
N GLU A 360 -37.71 12.03 -15.10
CA GLU A 360 -36.56 11.18 -14.73
C GLU A 360 -35.45 11.10 -15.80
N ASP A 361 -35.77 11.35 -17.07
CA ASP A 361 -34.81 11.40 -18.19
C ASP A 361 -34.19 12.80 -18.40
N GLY A 362 -34.57 13.79 -17.59
CA GLY A 362 -34.14 15.17 -17.69
C GLY A 362 -34.93 16.03 -18.68
N THR A 363 -36.02 15.53 -19.27
CA THR A 363 -36.88 16.30 -20.18
C THR A 363 -37.91 17.15 -19.42
N MET A 364 -38.34 18.27 -20.01
CA MET A 364 -39.38 19.12 -19.42
C MET A 364 -40.76 18.45 -19.52
N THR A 365 -41.54 18.49 -18.44
CA THR A 365 -42.93 18.00 -18.42
C THR A 365 -43.89 18.96 -19.14
N GLY A 366 -45.15 18.53 -19.32
CA GLY A 366 -46.25 19.47 -19.56
C GLY A 366 -46.46 20.43 -18.37
N LEU A 367 -47.15 21.56 -18.59
CA LEU A 367 -47.30 22.65 -17.61
C LEU A 367 -47.88 22.25 -16.23
N CYS A 368 -48.59 21.11 -16.17
CA CYS A 368 -48.68 20.26 -15.00
C CYS A 368 -48.42 18.82 -15.47
N GLY A 369 -47.40 18.15 -14.94
CA GLY A 369 -47.30 16.69 -15.00
C GLY A 369 -48.11 16.07 -13.85
N GLU A 370 -48.67 14.87 -14.04
CA GLU A 370 -49.43 14.16 -12.98
C GLU A 370 -48.53 13.63 -11.84
N TRP A 371 -47.22 13.88 -11.90
CA TRP A 371 -46.22 13.32 -10.98
C TRP A 371 -46.06 14.09 -9.66
N LEU A 372 -47.18 14.18 -8.94
CA LEU A 372 -47.25 13.86 -7.50
C LEU A 372 -48.68 13.44 -7.10
N GLN A 373 -49.44 12.90 -8.06
CA GLN A 373 -50.69 12.17 -7.87
C GLN A 373 -50.61 10.76 -8.48
N GLN A 374 -49.52 10.05 -8.17
CA GLN A 374 -49.80 8.72 -7.63
C GLN A 374 -50.60 8.94 -6.36
N ASN A 375 -51.90 8.68 -6.43
CA ASN A 375 -52.61 8.30 -5.21
C ASN A 375 -51.89 7.05 -4.70
N ASP A 376 -51.14 7.16 -3.61
CA ASP A 376 -50.60 6.01 -2.87
C ASP A 376 -51.82 5.30 -2.26
N SER A 377 -52.48 4.49 -3.08
CA SER A 377 -53.92 4.21 -2.97
C SER A 377 -54.21 3.16 -1.91
N ASP A 378 -54.15 3.61 -0.66
CA ASP A 378 -54.35 2.82 0.56
C ASP A 378 -53.41 1.58 0.65
N GLY A 379 -52.27 1.67 -0.04
CA GLY A 379 -51.26 0.62 -0.16
C GLY A 379 -50.51 0.38 1.15
N VAL A 380 -50.79 -0.74 1.82
CA VAL A 380 -50.08 -1.11 3.03
C VAL A 380 -48.68 -1.63 2.70
N TRP A 381 -47.65 -1.05 3.32
CA TRP A 381 -46.28 -1.57 3.21
C TRP A 381 -45.96 -2.60 4.30
N VAL A 382 -45.30 -3.70 3.91
CA VAL A 382 -44.78 -4.75 4.80
C VAL A 382 -43.37 -5.18 4.36
N CYS A 383 -42.46 -5.34 5.32
CA CYS A 383 -41.14 -5.93 5.08
C CYS A 383 -41.14 -7.37 5.62
N ALA A 384 -40.61 -8.32 4.86
CA ALA A 384 -40.70 -9.76 5.16
C ALA A 384 -39.51 -10.54 4.57
N ARG A 385 -39.34 -11.78 5.03
CA ARG A 385 -38.25 -12.68 4.60
C ARG A 385 -38.63 -13.53 3.38
N ASN A 386 -39.92 -13.65 3.08
CA ASN A 386 -40.54 -14.41 1.99
C ASN A 386 -41.99 -13.97 1.78
N GLU A 387 -42.67 -14.54 0.78
CA GLU A 387 -44.04 -14.17 0.40
C GLU A 387 -45.11 -14.57 1.43
N ASP A 388 -44.95 -15.71 2.11
CA ASP A 388 -45.94 -16.19 3.08
C ASP A 388 -45.89 -15.36 4.39
N ASP A 389 -44.70 -14.99 4.85
CA ASP A 389 -44.50 -14.01 5.93
C ASP A 389 -45.14 -12.65 5.56
N ALA A 390 -44.99 -12.21 4.29
CA ALA A 390 -45.60 -10.98 3.82
C ALA A 390 -47.13 -11.07 3.82
N LYS A 391 -47.73 -12.17 3.35
CA LYS A 391 -49.19 -12.40 3.41
C LYS A 391 -49.70 -12.45 4.85
N ALA A 392 -48.94 -13.05 5.77
CA ALA A 392 -49.29 -13.08 7.19
C ALA A 392 -49.25 -11.68 7.84
N LEU A 393 -48.20 -10.90 7.57
CA LEU A 393 -48.08 -9.52 8.05
C LEU A 393 -49.15 -8.61 7.44
N ALA A 394 -49.39 -8.74 6.13
CA ALA A 394 -50.44 -8.03 5.39
C ALA A 394 -51.83 -8.31 5.95
N SER A 395 -52.19 -9.60 6.09
CA SER A 395 -53.46 -10.05 6.64
C SER A 395 -53.69 -9.54 8.06
N LYS A 396 -52.64 -9.55 8.90
CA LYS A 396 -52.69 -9.00 10.26
C LYS A 396 -52.84 -7.47 10.29
N LYS A 397 -52.25 -6.74 9.33
CA LYS A 397 -52.25 -5.26 9.27
C LYS A 397 -53.52 -4.70 8.60
N LEU A 398 -54.09 -5.40 7.60
CA LEU A 398 -55.38 -5.06 6.96
C LEU A 398 -56.61 -5.69 7.63
N GLN A 399 -56.45 -6.75 8.43
CA GLN A 399 -57.54 -7.56 8.99
C GLN A 399 -58.38 -8.30 7.92
N ILE A 400 -57.76 -8.62 6.77
CA ILE A 400 -58.38 -9.29 5.61
C ILE A 400 -57.78 -10.70 5.42
N PRO A 401 -58.55 -11.72 5.02
CA PRO A 401 -58.05 -13.06 4.72
C PRO A 401 -56.96 -13.10 3.64
N GLN A 402 -55.97 -14.00 3.77
CA GLN A 402 -54.80 -14.06 2.87
C GLN A 402 -55.16 -14.38 1.41
N ASP A 403 -56.25 -15.10 1.17
CA ASP A 403 -56.79 -15.43 -0.17
C ASP A 403 -57.30 -14.21 -0.95
N GLN A 404 -57.46 -13.06 -0.29
CA GLN A 404 -57.96 -11.81 -0.87
C GLN A 404 -56.86 -10.74 -1.02
N ILE A 405 -55.61 -11.06 -0.66
CA ILE A 405 -54.48 -10.12 -0.68
C ILE A 405 -53.63 -10.37 -1.93
N THR A 406 -53.48 -9.32 -2.75
CA THR A 406 -52.54 -9.31 -3.88
C THR A 406 -51.25 -8.63 -3.45
N LEU A 407 -50.11 -9.28 -3.71
CA LEU A 407 -48.77 -8.74 -3.45
C LEU A 407 -48.02 -8.47 -4.76
N THR A 408 -47.38 -7.31 -4.85
CA THR A 408 -46.59 -6.85 -6.00
C THR A 408 -45.20 -6.47 -5.51
N GLN A 409 -44.10 -6.89 -6.13
CA GLN A 409 -42.80 -6.49 -5.58
C GLN A 409 -42.51 -5.00 -5.82
N ASP A 410 -41.83 -4.35 -4.88
CA ASP A 410 -41.12 -3.10 -5.14
C ASP A 410 -40.00 -3.34 -6.18
N PRO A 411 -39.86 -2.48 -7.20
CA PRO A 411 -38.78 -2.56 -8.18
C PRO A 411 -37.40 -2.13 -7.64
N ASP A 412 -37.33 -1.38 -6.53
CA ASP A 412 -36.10 -0.72 -6.09
C ASP A 412 -35.01 -1.70 -5.61
N VAL A 413 -33.76 -1.34 -5.91
CA VAL A 413 -32.54 -2.06 -5.49
C VAL A 413 -31.82 -1.29 -4.38
N LEU A 414 -31.11 -2.01 -3.51
CA LEU A 414 -30.29 -1.38 -2.47
C LEU A 414 -28.98 -0.85 -3.03
N ASP A 415 -28.52 0.23 -2.42
CA ASP A 415 -27.15 0.72 -2.48
C ASP A 415 -26.12 -0.41 -2.23
N THR A 416 -25.06 -0.40 -3.03
CA THR A 416 -23.94 -1.34 -2.89
C THR A 416 -23.26 -1.17 -1.53
N TRP A 417 -23.09 0.06 -1.02
CA TRP A 417 -22.44 0.33 0.26
C TRP A 417 -23.21 -0.27 1.45
N PHE A 418 -24.55 -0.24 1.43
CA PHE A 418 -25.38 -0.93 2.42
C PHE A 418 -25.09 -2.44 2.44
N SER A 419 -24.87 -3.04 1.27
CA SER A 419 -24.58 -4.47 1.13
C SER A 419 -23.14 -4.82 1.56
N SER A 420 -22.14 -4.00 1.21
CA SER A 420 -20.74 -4.17 1.62
C SER A 420 -20.52 -3.85 3.12
N GLY A 421 -21.38 -3.04 3.74
CA GLY A 421 -21.41 -2.86 5.20
C GLY A 421 -21.83 -4.11 5.99
N LEU A 422 -22.55 -5.04 5.34
CA LEU A 422 -23.03 -6.30 5.93
C LEU A 422 -22.12 -7.51 5.60
N PHE A 423 -20.98 -7.25 4.96
CA PHE A 423 -20.10 -8.25 4.36
C PHE A 423 -19.62 -9.41 5.26
N PRO A 424 -19.35 -9.25 6.57
CA PRO A 424 -18.86 -10.33 7.44
C PRO A 424 -19.73 -11.60 7.53
N PHE A 425 -20.95 -11.60 6.97
CA PHE A 425 -21.92 -12.68 7.09
C PHE A 425 -22.32 -13.37 5.77
N ALA A 426 -21.89 -12.88 4.60
CA ALA A 426 -22.74 -12.98 3.39
C ALA A 426 -22.09 -13.62 2.13
N MET A 427 -20.77 -13.77 2.10
CA MET A 427 -19.86 -14.15 0.99
C MET A 427 -20.24 -15.22 -0.09
N LEU A 428 -20.01 -14.90 -1.39
CA LEU A 428 -19.41 -15.71 -2.53
C LEU A 428 -19.60 -15.03 -3.95
N GLY A 429 -18.58 -14.96 -4.87
CA GLY A 429 -18.68 -14.46 -6.30
C GLY A 429 -17.34 -14.14 -7.07
N TRP A 430 -17.30 -13.96 -8.43
CA TRP A 430 -16.19 -13.50 -9.38
C TRP A 430 -16.72 -13.25 -10.86
N PRO A 431 -16.10 -12.64 -11.95
CA PRO A 431 -14.75 -12.05 -12.37
C PRO A 431 -14.77 -10.58 -12.99
N GLU A 432 -13.83 -9.92 -13.75
CA GLU A 432 -12.32 -9.71 -13.83
C GLU A 432 -11.95 -8.62 -14.94
N GLN A 433 -11.12 -7.56 -14.70
CA GLN A 433 -10.32 -6.84 -15.74
C GLN A 433 -8.97 -6.17 -15.27
N LYS A 434 -8.14 -5.64 -16.20
CA LYS A 434 -6.65 -5.50 -16.09
C LYS A 434 -6.00 -4.55 -17.15
N GLN A 435 -5.03 -3.66 -16.85
CA GLN A 435 -4.37 -2.83 -17.91
C GLN A 435 -2.90 -2.35 -17.77
N ASP A 436 -2.28 -2.17 -16.60
CA ASP A 436 -1.08 -1.30 -16.46
C ASP A 436 0.31 -1.88 -16.80
N PHE A 437 0.47 -3.20 -16.90
CA PHE A 437 1.79 -3.85 -17.02
C PHE A 437 1.97 -4.65 -18.33
N PRO A 438 2.25 -4.00 -19.47
CA PRO A 438 2.25 -4.64 -20.81
C PRO A 438 3.40 -5.63 -21.08
N LYS A 439 4.33 -5.82 -20.13
CA LYS A 439 5.34 -6.89 -20.15
C LYS A 439 5.33 -7.75 -18.86
N GLY A 440 4.36 -7.52 -17.97
CA GLY A 440 4.35 -8.08 -16.62
C GLY A 440 5.42 -7.49 -15.68
N ILE A 441 5.41 -7.95 -14.43
CA ILE A 441 6.46 -7.71 -13.44
C ILE A 441 7.34 -8.97 -13.40
N PRO A 442 8.69 -8.88 -13.31
CA PRO A 442 9.54 -10.05 -13.23
C PRO A 442 9.19 -10.97 -12.04
N GLU A 443 9.30 -12.28 -12.26
CA GLU A 443 9.01 -13.34 -11.29
C GLU A 443 10.03 -13.33 -10.13
N CYS A 444 9.79 -12.43 -9.18
CA CYS A 444 10.67 -12.08 -8.08
C CYS A 444 10.64 -13.08 -6.91
N GLY A 445 9.49 -13.73 -6.68
CA GLY A 445 9.20 -14.59 -5.54
C GLY A 445 8.27 -13.91 -4.53
N THR A 446 7.39 -14.69 -3.91
CA THR A 446 6.34 -14.19 -3.00
C THR A 446 6.94 -13.50 -1.79
N ASP A 447 7.98 -14.08 -1.19
CA ASP A 447 8.72 -13.50 -0.06
C ASP A 447 9.38 -12.15 -0.42
N ALA A 448 9.99 -12.07 -1.61
CA ALA A 448 10.65 -10.86 -2.08
C ALA A 448 9.66 -9.73 -2.35
N LEU A 449 8.49 -10.05 -2.92
CA LEU A 449 7.41 -9.10 -3.12
C LEU A 449 6.83 -8.60 -1.79
N ARG A 450 6.49 -9.50 -0.87
CA ARG A 450 5.96 -9.16 0.47
C ARG A 450 6.90 -8.25 1.24
N PHE A 451 8.18 -8.63 1.35
CA PHE A 451 9.16 -7.86 2.10
C PHE A 451 9.41 -6.49 1.45
N ALA A 452 9.46 -6.41 0.12
CA ALA A 452 9.57 -5.13 -0.58
C ALA A 452 8.36 -4.23 -0.28
N LEU A 453 7.13 -4.75 -0.38
CA LEU A 453 5.90 -4.00 -0.12
C LEU A 453 5.82 -3.52 1.35
N CYS A 454 6.10 -4.39 2.32
CA CYS A 454 6.14 -4.02 3.74
C CYS A 454 7.36 -3.15 4.14
N SER A 455 8.29 -2.88 3.22
CA SER A 455 9.44 -2.00 3.47
C SER A 455 9.23 -0.55 3.02
N TYR A 456 8.08 -0.19 2.46
CA TYR A 456 7.70 1.21 2.21
C TYR A 456 7.18 1.87 3.48
N GLN A 457 7.55 3.13 3.70
CA GLN A 457 7.06 3.96 4.81
C GLN A 457 5.66 4.49 4.48
N CYS A 458 4.62 3.79 4.92
CA CYS A 458 3.21 4.10 4.65
C CYS A 458 2.69 5.30 5.48
N GLN A 459 3.24 6.50 5.24
CA GLN A 459 2.88 7.75 5.93
C GLN A 459 2.30 8.83 4.98
N GLY A 460 1.68 8.41 3.87
CA GLY A 460 1.01 9.28 2.91
C GLY A 460 0.10 8.48 1.96
N ASP A 461 -0.68 9.18 1.14
CA ASP A 461 -1.80 8.59 0.39
C ASP A 461 -1.38 7.61 -0.73
N ASP A 462 -0.20 7.81 -1.33
CA ASP A 462 0.30 7.06 -2.49
C ASP A 462 1.66 6.39 -2.21
N ILE A 463 1.81 5.12 -2.63
CA ILE A 463 3.09 4.40 -2.64
C ILE A 463 3.58 4.22 -4.07
N ASN A 464 4.60 4.99 -4.45
CA ASN A 464 5.26 4.87 -5.74
C ASN A 464 6.28 3.72 -5.74
N MET A 465 5.85 2.55 -6.20
CA MET A 465 6.63 1.31 -6.11
C MET A 465 7.77 1.22 -7.15
N ASP A 466 9.02 1.17 -6.67
CA ASP A 466 10.20 0.85 -7.48
C ASP A 466 10.40 -0.67 -7.60
N ILE A 467 10.63 -1.14 -8.83
CA ILE A 467 11.00 -2.52 -9.15
C ILE A 467 12.39 -2.85 -8.57
N ASN A 468 13.31 -1.89 -8.46
CA ASN A 468 14.63 -2.11 -7.88
C ASN A 468 14.55 -2.49 -6.38
N GLN A 469 13.53 -2.04 -5.66
CA GLN A 469 13.30 -2.45 -4.26
C GLN A 469 12.93 -3.94 -4.19
N VAL A 470 12.13 -4.44 -5.13
CA VAL A 470 11.76 -5.87 -5.22
C VAL A 470 12.96 -6.73 -5.62
N LEU A 471 13.79 -6.25 -6.55
CA LEU A 471 15.06 -6.91 -6.89
C LEU A 471 16.02 -6.93 -5.71
N SER A 472 16.09 -5.86 -4.93
CA SER A 472 16.89 -5.78 -3.70
C SER A 472 16.39 -6.76 -2.63
N ALA A 473 15.07 -6.88 -2.44
CA ALA A 473 14.48 -7.89 -1.56
C ALA A 473 14.81 -9.33 -2.02
N ARG A 474 14.79 -9.61 -3.34
CA ARG A 474 15.24 -10.92 -3.89
C ARG A 474 16.74 -11.16 -3.64
N HIS A 475 17.58 -10.12 -3.76
CA HIS A 475 18.99 -10.23 -3.40
C HIS A 475 19.19 -10.47 -1.89
N PHE A 476 18.34 -9.90 -1.04
CA PHE A 476 18.31 -10.16 0.40
C PHE A 476 17.90 -11.61 0.71
N CYS A 477 16.86 -12.17 0.06
CA CYS A 477 16.54 -13.61 0.15
C CYS A 477 17.77 -14.49 -0.13
N ASN A 478 18.52 -14.17 -1.20
CA ASN A 478 19.75 -14.89 -1.55
C ASN A 478 20.91 -14.64 -0.57
N LYS A 479 20.97 -13.50 0.13
CA LYS A 479 21.94 -13.24 1.21
C LYS A 479 21.65 -14.17 2.40
N ILE A 480 20.40 -14.22 2.86
CA ILE A 480 19.94 -15.09 3.95
C ILE A 480 20.20 -16.56 3.60
N TRP A 481 19.84 -17.00 2.40
CA TRP A 481 20.10 -18.35 1.88
C TRP A 481 21.57 -18.76 2.03
N ASN A 482 22.50 -17.90 1.60
CA ASN A 482 23.94 -18.18 1.70
C ASN A 482 24.45 -18.11 3.15
N ALA A 483 23.86 -17.26 3.99
CA ALA A 483 24.18 -17.18 5.41
C ALA A 483 23.77 -18.46 6.17
N VAL A 484 22.55 -18.96 5.97
CA VAL A 484 22.10 -20.23 6.58
C VAL A 484 22.85 -21.42 6.00
N LYS A 485 23.14 -21.44 4.70
CA LYS A 485 23.98 -22.48 4.08
C LYS A 485 25.41 -22.51 4.66
N PHE A 486 25.98 -21.35 4.99
CA PHE A 486 27.24 -21.28 5.75
C PHE A 486 27.06 -21.82 7.17
N THR A 487 26.00 -21.43 7.89
CA THR A 487 25.71 -21.91 9.25
C THR A 487 25.59 -23.43 9.30
N LEU A 488 24.77 -24.06 8.45
CA LEU A 488 24.61 -25.52 8.40
C LEU A 488 25.97 -26.22 8.17
N SER A 489 26.79 -25.71 7.26
CA SER A 489 28.17 -26.20 7.03
C SER A 489 29.13 -25.95 8.19
N ALA A 490 28.85 -25.00 9.08
CA ALA A 490 29.68 -24.66 10.23
C ALA A 490 29.31 -25.45 11.50
N LEU A 491 28.03 -25.85 11.65
CA LEU A 491 27.54 -26.70 12.74
C LEU A 491 28.12 -28.12 12.65
N GLY A 492 28.00 -28.74 11.48
CA GLY A 492 28.37 -30.15 11.24
C GLY A 492 27.25 -31.14 11.57
N GLU A 493 27.43 -32.39 11.17
CA GLU A 493 26.38 -33.43 11.15
C GLU A 493 25.86 -33.80 12.55
N ASN A 494 26.75 -33.86 13.55
CA ASN A 494 26.43 -34.25 14.93
C ASN A 494 26.32 -33.02 15.85
N PHE A 495 25.66 -31.95 15.41
CA PHE A 495 25.42 -30.77 16.24
C PHE A 495 24.06 -30.84 16.94
N GLU A 496 24.11 -30.89 18.28
CA GLU A 496 22.93 -30.80 19.15
C GLU A 496 22.79 -29.38 19.70
N PRO A 497 21.69 -28.66 19.44
CA PRO A 497 21.46 -27.32 19.98
C PRO A 497 21.10 -27.39 21.47
N LEU A 498 21.79 -26.61 22.30
CA LEU A 498 21.44 -26.46 23.72
C LEU A 498 20.31 -25.43 23.91
N PRO A 499 19.52 -25.50 25.00
CA PRO A 499 18.52 -24.49 25.33
C PRO A 499 19.11 -23.06 25.38
N LEU A 500 18.38 -22.07 24.84
CA LEU A 500 18.85 -20.68 24.71
C LEU A 500 19.34 -20.05 26.04
N ILE A 501 18.72 -20.44 27.16
CA ILE A 501 19.05 -19.96 28.51
C ILE A 501 20.41 -20.47 29.03
N GLU A 502 20.93 -21.56 28.46
CA GLU A 502 22.24 -22.14 28.82
C GLU A 502 23.38 -21.49 28.02
N ILE A 503 23.09 -20.70 26.98
CA ILE A 503 24.09 -20.12 26.09
C ILE A 503 24.67 -18.83 26.69
N SER A 504 25.89 -18.94 27.22
CA SER A 504 26.66 -17.84 27.82
C SER A 504 27.82 -17.39 26.91
N PRO A 505 27.64 -16.37 26.05
CA PRO A 505 28.67 -15.92 25.09
C PRO A 505 29.97 -15.40 25.74
N VAL A 506 31.06 -16.13 25.50
CA VAL A 506 32.36 -15.91 26.18
C VAL A 506 33.19 -14.79 25.56
N SER A 507 33.19 -14.61 24.22
CA SER A 507 34.00 -13.56 23.58
C SER A 507 33.20 -12.29 23.27
N ALA A 508 33.89 -11.15 23.16
CA ALA A 508 33.25 -9.84 22.99
C ALA A 508 32.45 -9.72 21.69
N ILE A 509 32.88 -10.40 20.61
CA ILE A 509 32.16 -10.43 19.33
C ILE A 509 30.89 -11.31 19.38
N ASP A 510 30.90 -12.32 20.25
CA ASP A 510 29.72 -13.16 20.49
C ASP A 510 28.67 -12.40 21.30
N ARG A 511 29.09 -11.75 22.39
CA ARG A 511 28.20 -10.84 23.17
C ARG A 511 27.64 -9.72 22.31
N TRP A 512 28.47 -9.15 21.43
CA TRP A 512 28.03 -8.13 20.50
C TRP A 512 26.90 -8.61 19.56
N ILE A 513 27.02 -9.79 18.91
CA ILE A 513 25.95 -10.26 18.01
C ILE A 513 24.69 -10.69 18.77
N CYS A 514 24.84 -11.27 19.97
CA CYS A 514 23.74 -11.58 20.88
C CYS A 514 22.94 -10.32 21.25
N SER A 515 23.63 -9.22 21.57
CA SER A 515 23.00 -7.93 21.87
C SER A 515 22.36 -7.30 20.63
N ARG A 516 22.99 -7.37 19.46
CA ARG A 516 22.36 -6.94 18.19
C ARG A 516 21.08 -7.71 17.89
N LEU A 517 21.00 -8.99 18.23
CA LEU A 517 19.77 -9.79 18.08
C LEU A 517 18.70 -9.34 19.08
N TYR A 518 19.05 -9.16 20.36
CA TYR A 518 18.14 -8.62 21.38
C TYR A 518 17.55 -7.26 20.97
N GLY A 519 18.40 -6.32 20.54
CA GLY A 519 17.96 -5.02 20.04
C GLY A 519 17.05 -5.15 18.82
N THR A 520 17.35 -6.06 17.89
CA THR A 520 16.49 -6.30 16.72
C THR A 520 15.12 -6.85 17.12
N ALA A 521 15.05 -7.76 18.10
CA ALA A 521 13.77 -8.25 18.62
C ALA A 521 12.96 -7.14 19.32
N LEU A 522 13.64 -6.19 19.99
CA LEU A 522 13.01 -5.01 20.59
C LEU A 522 12.45 -4.07 19.51
N ASP A 523 13.26 -3.71 18.51
CA ASP A 523 12.84 -2.88 17.37
C ASP A 523 11.65 -3.52 16.64
N CYS A 524 11.68 -4.84 16.42
CA CYS A 524 10.57 -5.58 15.80
C CYS A 524 9.29 -5.55 16.65
N SER A 525 9.40 -5.73 17.96
CA SER A 525 8.24 -5.73 18.87
C SER A 525 7.58 -4.36 18.94
N GLN A 526 8.39 -3.30 19.04
CA GLN A 526 7.89 -1.92 19.02
C GLN A 526 7.27 -1.55 17.67
N GLY A 527 7.91 -1.91 16.56
CA GLY A 527 7.38 -1.66 15.22
C GLY A 527 6.05 -2.37 14.97
N PHE A 528 5.91 -3.65 15.36
CA PHE A 528 4.65 -4.38 15.19
C PHE A 528 3.49 -3.86 16.07
N GLU A 529 3.72 -3.51 17.33
CA GLU A 529 2.67 -2.92 18.18
C GLU A 529 2.28 -1.48 17.73
N ASN A 530 3.20 -0.77 17.06
CA ASN A 530 2.94 0.54 16.44
C ASN A 530 2.44 0.46 14.98
N TYR A 531 2.28 -0.74 14.41
CA TYR A 531 1.95 -0.97 12.99
C TYR A 531 2.96 -0.38 11.97
N ASP A 532 4.20 -0.13 12.40
CA ASP A 532 5.31 0.36 11.55
C ASP A 532 6.12 -0.81 10.96
N PHE A 533 5.59 -1.40 9.89
CA PHE A 533 6.24 -2.50 9.18
C PHE A 533 7.57 -2.09 8.50
N HIS A 534 7.74 -0.80 8.19
CA HIS A 534 8.99 -0.27 7.66
C HIS A 534 10.12 -0.33 8.69
N ALA A 535 9.84 0.06 9.94
CA ALA A 535 10.80 -0.09 11.04
C ALA A 535 11.16 -1.56 11.29
N VAL A 536 10.16 -2.46 11.32
CA VAL A 536 10.39 -3.90 11.52
C VAL A 536 11.26 -4.51 10.40
N THR A 537 10.88 -4.30 9.14
CA THR A 537 11.66 -4.84 7.99
C THR A 537 13.07 -4.25 7.93
N THR A 538 13.23 -2.96 8.25
CA THR A 538 14.54 -2.29 8.33
C THR A 538 15.42 -2.87 9.45
N ALA A 539 14.88 -3.11 10.64
CA ALA A 539 15.62 -3.72 11.75
C ALA A 539 16.13 -5.13 11.38
N ILE A 540 15.25 -5.98 10.83
CA ILE A 540 15.58 -7.34 10.40
C ILE A 540 16.62 -7.33 9.27
N HIS A 541 16.50 -6.42 8.30
CA HIS A 541 17.49 -6.25 7.23
C HIS A 541 18.87 -5.85 7.78
N ASN A 542 18.91 -4.88 8.69
CA ASN A 542 20.14 -4.39 9.31
C ASN A 542 20.81 -5.45 10.20
N PHE A 543 20.04 -6.32 10.85
CA PHE A 543 20.60 -7.49 11.54
C PHE A 543 21.23 -8.46 10.54
N TRP A 544 20.46 -9.01 9.61
CA TRP A 544 20.93 -10.05 8.70
C TRP A 544 22.10 -9.61 7.83
N LEU A 545 22.03 -8.41 7.23
CA LEU A 545 23.07 -7.90 6.34
C LEU A 545 24.27 -7.38 7.13
N HIS A 546 24.08 -6.32 7.92
CA HIS A 546 25.19 -5.53 8.47
C HIS A 546 25.72 -6.03 9.81
N SER A 547 24.90 -6.72 10.62
CA SER A 547 25.35 -7.28 11.90
C SER A 547 25.87 -8.71 11.74
N PHE A 548 25.04 -9.58 11.16
CA PHE A 548 25.31 -11.00 11.05
C PHE A 548 26.27 -11.32 9.89
N CYS A 549 25.90 -11.01 8.63
CA CYS A 549 26.72 -11.40 7.49
C CYS A 549 28.03 -10.61 7.36
N ASP A 550 27.95 -9.28 7.33
CA ASP A 550 29.10 -8.44 6.96
C ASP A 550 30.13 -8.27 8.10
N VAL A 551 29.76 -8.70 9.32
CA VAL A 551 30.59 -8.58 10.53
C VAL A 551 30.76 -9.92 11.26
N TYR A 552 29.69 -10.51 11.81
CA TYR A 552 29.84 -11.70 12.67
C TYR A 552 30.39 -12.91 11.90
N LEU A 553 29.80 -13.26 10.76
CA LEU A 553 30.25 -14.40 9.94
C LEU A 553 31.70 -14.25 9.46
N GLU A 554 32.14 -13.06 9.07
CA GLU A 554 33.55 -12.84 8.69
C GLU A 554 34.50 -12.96 9.88
N SER A 555 34.08 -12.53 11.08
CA SER A 555 34.89 -12.58 12.30
C SER A 555 35.13 -14.00 12.81
N ILE A 556 34.11 -14.87 12.75
CA ILE A 556 34.20 -16.25 13.28
C ILE A 556 34.86 -17.25 12.32
N LYS A 557 34.93 -16.97 11.00
CA LYS A 557 35.44 -17.89 9.97
C LYS A 557 36.83 -18.47 10.23
N LYS A 558 37.70 -17.74 10.93
CA LYS A 558 39.03 -18.23 11.35
C LYS A 558 38.93 -19.15 12.57
N LYS A 559 38.22 -18.72 13.61
CA LYS A 559 38.01 -19.51 14.84
C LYS A 559 37.31 -20.85 14.58
N LEU A 560 36.35 -20.89 13.65
CA LEU A 560 35.68 -22.12 13.20
C LEU A 560 36.59 -23.13 12.44
N LYS A 561 37.87 -22.80 12.21
CA LYS A 561 38.86 -23.65 11.54
C LYS A 561 40.13 -23.89 12.35
N GLU A 562 40.52 -22.89 13.15
CA GLU A 562 41.82 -22.82 13.83
C GLU A 562 41.68 -22.69 15.37
N GLY A 563 40.46 -22.56 15.88
CA GLY A 563 40.18 -22.39 17.31
C GLY A 563 40.15 -23.70 18.10
N SER A 564 40.03 -23.61 19.43
CA SER A 564 39.88 -24.77 20.29
C SER A 564 38.50 -25.44 20.12
N THR A 565 38.40 -26.74 20.44
CA THR A 565 37.13 -27.49 20.36
C THR A 565 35.99 -26.82 21.14
N TYR A 566 36.30 -26.29 22.33
CA TYR A 566 35.35 -25.57 23.17
C TYR A 566 34.89 -24.24 22.54
N GLU A 567 35.80 -23.42 22.02
CA GLU A 567 35.43 -22.19 21.29
C GLU A 567 34.58 -22.51 20.06
N MET A 568 34.93 -23.53 19.29
CA MET A 568 34.15 -23.94 18.11
C MET A 568 32.74 -24.40 18.51
N GLN A 569 32.58 -25.14 19.62
CA GLN A 569 31.27 -25.53 20.15
C GLN A 569 30.45 -24.30 20.61
N GLN A 570 31.05 -23.37 21.35
CA GLN A 570 30.37 -22.14 21.78
C GLN A 570 29.90 -21.30 20.58
N ILE A 571 30.79 -21.03 19.62
CA ILE A 571 30.47 -20.27 18.40
C ILE A 571 29.34 -20.97 17.62
N ARG A 572 29.32 -22.30 17.53
CA ARG A 572 28.24 -23.05 16.87
C ARG A 572 26.88 -22.86 17.57
N GLN A 573 26.83 -22.89 18.90
CA GLN A 573 25.59 -22.63 19.65
C GLN A 573 25.07 -21.20 19.42
N ILE A 574 25.95 -20.20 19.52
CA ILE A 574 25.60 -18.79 19.26
C ILE A 574 25.13 -18.60 17.80
N LEU A 575 25.84 -19.20 16.84
CA LEU A 575 25.53 -19.14 15.42
C LEU A 575 24.20 -19.81 15.07
N TYR A 576 23.90 -20.96 15.70
CA TYR A 576 22.61 -21.64 15.60
C TYR A 576 21.47 -20.72 16.07
N HIS A 577 21.55 -20.23 17.30
CA HIS A 577 20.49 -19.42 17.90
C HIS A 577 20.30 -18.09 17.18
N CYS A 578 21.38 -17.42 16.75
CA CYS A 578 21.28 -16.22 15.92
C CYS A 578 20.50 -16.47 14.63
N VAL A 579 20.70 -17.60 13.94
CA VAL A 579 19.92 -17.96 12.75
C VAL A 579 18.47 -18.34 13.11
N TYR A 580 18.27 -19.19 14.11
CA TYR A 580 16.95 -19.68 14.52
C TYR A 580 16.01 -18.51 14.84
N GLN A 581 16.46 -17.61 15.72
CA GLN A 581 15.67 -16.46 16.16
C GLN A 581 15.50 -15.44 15.02
N ALA A 582 16.53 -15.16 14.22
CA ALA A 582 16.42 -14.19 13.12
C ALA A 582 15.61 -14.69 11.91
N LEU A 583 15.42 -16.00 11.75
CA LEU A 583 14.41 -16.57 10.83
C LEU A 583 13.00 -16.43 11.42
N ALA A 584 12.81 -16.64 12.72
CA ALA A 584 11.51 -16.48 13.36
C ALA A 584 11.03 -15.01 13.38
N LEU A 585 11.93 -14.04 13.60
CA LEU A 585 11.63 -12.60 13.45
C LEU A 585 11.19 -12.25 12.01
N LEU A 586 11.77 -12.90 11.00
CA LEU A 586 11.51 -12.65 9.57
C LEU A 586 10.29 -13.39 9.00
N ALA A 587 9.88 -14.50 9.62
CA ALA A 587 8.83 -15.40 9.15
C ALA A 587 7.46 -14.73 8.86
N PRO A 588 7.02 -13.66 9.56
CA PRO A 588 5.82 -12.91 9.16
C PRO A 588 5.90 -12.32 7.74
N PHE A 589 7.09 -11.89 7.29
CA PHE A 589 7.29 -11.21 6.02
C PHE A 589 7.71 -12.17 4.89
N MET A 590 8.64 -13.09 5.17
CA MET A 590 9.17 -14.08 4.20
C MET A 590 8.86 -15.54 4.63
N PRO A 591 7.59 -15.95 4.71
CA PRO A 591 7.22 -17.23 5.29
C PRO A 591 7.79 -18.46 4.56
N TYR A 592 7.96 -18.43 3.23
CA TYR A 592 8.40 -19.62 2.50
C TYR A 592 9.91 -19.85 2.67
N LEU A 593 10.72 -18.79 2.50
CA LEU A 593 12.16 -18.81 2.75
C LEU A 593 12.47 -19.18 4.21
N CYS A 594 11.72 -18.64 5.17
CA CYS A 594 11.95 -18.94 6.57
C CYS A 594 11.58 -20.39 6.91
N GLU A 595 10.47 -20.94 6.40
CA GLU A 595 10.14 -22.37 6.58
C GLU A 595 11.20 -23.28 5.93
N GLU A 596 11.54 -23.03 4.65
CA GLU A 596 12.54 -23.81 3.90
C GLU A 596 13.90 -23.90 4.61
N LEU A 597 14.35 -22.81 5.21
CA LEU A 597 15.63 -22.74 5.90
C LEU A 597 15.57 -23.24 7.35
N TRP A 598 14.47 -22.98 8.07
CA TRP A 598 14.27 -23.45 9.44
C TRP A 598 14.10 -24.97 9.50
N GLN A 599 13.38 -25.57 8.55
CA GLN A 599 13.18 -27.02 8.39
C GLN A 599 14.46 -27.79 7.98
N ARG A 600 15.63 -27.13 7.97
CA ARG A 600 16.96 -27.75 7.81
C ARG A 600 17.89 -27.51 9.00
N LEU A 601 17.50 -26.69 9.98
CA LEU A 601 18.25 -26.55 11.22
C LEU A 601 18.11 -27.84 12.05
N PRO A 602 19.17 -28.30 12.74
CA PRO A 602 19.03 -29.31 13.79
C PRO A 602 17.95 -28.88 14.80
N CYS A 603 17.06 -29.77 15.25
CA CYS A 603 15.88 -29.32 15.98
C CYS A 603 16.18 -29.01 17.47
N LEU A 604 15.70 -27.86 17.94
CA LEU A 604 15.83 -27.37 19.32
C LEU A 604 14.80 -28.00 20.28
N HIS A 605 13.71 -28.53 19.74
CA HIS A 605 12.59 -29.08 20.49
C HIS A 605 12.28 -30.49 19.97
N ASN A 606 11.36 -31.22 20.61
CA ASN A 606 10.74 -32.35 19.91
C ASN A 606 9.92 -31.81 18.73
N ASN A 607 10.08 -32.40 17.53
CA ASN A 607 9.36 -32.02 16.31
C ASN A 607 7.83 -32.03 16.49
N ASP A 608 7.32 -32.88 17.38
CA ASP A 608 5.88 -32.98 17.70
C ASP A 608 5.30 -31.70 18.33
N LEU A 609 6.13 -30.88 19.01
CA LEU A 609 5.70 -29.65 19.67
C LEU A 609 5.55 -28.47 18.70
N TYR A 610 6.44 -28.41 17.70
CA TYR A 610 6.56 -27.30 16.77
C TYR A 610 6.89 -27.81 15.37
N PRO A 611 5.90 -28.28 14.60
CA PRO A 611 6.13 -28.92 13.30
C PRO A 611 6.54 -27.94 12.18
N SER A 612 6.26 -26.64 12.34
CA SER A 612 6.38 -25.54 11.36
C SER A 612 6.80 -24.23 12.03
N ILE A 613 7.58 -23.39 11.34
CA ILE A 613 7.90 -22.03 11.83
C ILE A 613 6.67 -21.12 11.93
N CYS A 614 5.55 -21.46 11.27
CA CYS A 614 4.29 -20.71 11.39
C CYS A 614 3.63 -20.83 12.78
N VAL A 615 4.13 -21.73 13.65
CA VAL A 615 3.59 -22.00 15.00
C VAL A 615 4.67 -22.06 16.10
N VAL A 616 5.91 -21.63 15.84
CA VAL A 616 6.93 -21.43 16.91
C VAL A 616 6.64 -20.14 17.70
N PRO A 617 7.15 -19.99 18.94
CA PRO A 617 7.09 -18.70 19.64
C PRO A 617 7.77 -17.60 18.82
N TYR A 618 7.14 -16.43 18.75
CA TYR A 618 7.80 -15.23 18.21
C TYR A 618 8.88 -14.76 19.20
N PRO A 619 10.11 -14.45 18.76
CA PRO A 619 11.18 -14.06 19.70
C PRO A 619 10.88 -12.73 20.38
N LEU A 620 10.68 -12.73 21.69
CA LEU A 620 10.40 -11.51 22.47
C LEU A 620 11.67 -10.98 23.16
N PRO A 621 11.75 -9.66 23.44
CA PRO A 621 12.86 -9.08 24.20
C PRO A 621 13.00 -9.64 25.63
N SER A 622 11.92 -10.19 26.20
CA SER A 622 11.95 -10.94 27.48
C SER A 622 12.86 -12.17 27.40
N ASP A 623 12.80 -12.87 26.28
CA ASP A 623 13.39 -14.20 26.10
C ASP A 623 14.88 -14.11 25.73
N LEU A 624 15.26 -12.94 25.22
CA LEU A 624 16.63 -12.54 24.88
C LEU A 624 17.23 -11.55 25.89
N ALA A 625 16.58 -11.30 27.04
CA ALA A 625 17.03 -10.28 28.00
C ALA A 625 18.42 -10.57 28.59
N HIS A 626 18.79 -11.85 28.74
CA HIS A 626 20.14 -12.28 29.17
C HIS A 626 21.22 -12.07 28.12
N TRP A 627 20.84 -11.66 26.90
CA TRP A 627 21.73 -11.35 25.78
C TRP A 627 21.90 -9.84 25.53
N ASN A 628 21.33 -8.97 26.37
CA ASN A 628 21.57 -7.53 26.32
C ASN A 628 22.98 -7.18 26.83
N PHE A 629 23.91 -6.91 25.91
CA PHE A 629 25.30 -6.52 26.19
C PHE A 629 25.58 -5.13 25.63
N CYS A 630 24.80 -4.15 26.10
CA CYS A 630 24.85 -2.74 25.65
C CYS A 630 26.25 -2.09 25.70
N ASN A 631 27.10 -2.51 26.66
CA ASN A 631 28.49 -2.09 26.73
C ASN A 631 29.29 -2.52 25.48
N GLU A 632 29.26 -3.80 25.13
CA GLU A 632 29.93 -4.35 23.94
C GLU A 632 29.42 -3.69 22.64
N GLU A 633 28.15 -3.32 22.56
CA GLU A 633 27.61 -2.54 21.43
C GLU A 633 28.16 -1.10 21.33
N ALA A 634 28.32 -0.42 22.46
CA ALA A 634 28.94 0.90 22.50
C ALA A 634 30.43 0.82 22.15
N GLN A 635 31.16 -0.14 22.73
CA GLN A 635 32.56 -0.40 22.46
C GLN A 635 32.82 -0.73 20.97
N PHE A 636 31.92 -1.47 20.32
CA PHE A 636 32.07 -1.85 18.92
C PHE A 636 31.99 -0.68 17.92
N GLN A 637 31.54 0.51 18.30
CA GLN A 637 31.58 1.67 17.40
C GLN A 637 33.03 2.11 17.09
N LEU A 638 33.94 2.05 18.07
CA LEU A 638 35.37 2.29 17.87
C LEU A 638 35.98 1.25 16.90
N VAL A 639 35.55 -0.01 17.01
CA VAL A 639 35.95 -1.09 16.10
C VAL A 639 35.46 -0.83 14.68
N LYS A 640 34.20 -0.40 14.52
CA LYS A 640 33.62 -0.03 13.21
C LYS A 640 34.37 1.13 12.54
N GLU A 641 34.70 2.20 13.28
CA GLU A 641 35.44 3.32 12.68
C GLU A 641 36.89 2.93 12.34
N THR A 642 37.55 2.14 13.20
CA THR A 642 38.87 1.56 12.89
C THR A 642 38.84 0.73 11.61
N VAL A 643 37.83 -0.14 11.45
CA VAL A 643 37.62 -0.93 10.21
C VAL A 643 37.33 -0.02 9.00
N ARG A 644 36.56 1.05 9.17
CA ARG A 644 36.25 2.03 8.13
C ARG A 644 37.50 2.77 7.66
N VAL A 645 38.32 3.28 8.58
CA VAL A 645 39.59 3.94 8.28
C VAL A 645 40.55 3.00 7.55
N VAL A 646 40.74 1.77 8.03
CA VAL A 646 41.57 0.76 7.34
C VAL A 646 41.02 0.43 5.95
N ARG A 647 39.70 0.23 5.80
CA ARG A 647 39.08 -0.05 4.48
C ARG A 647 39.20 1.14 3.53
N SER A 648 39.15 2.39 4.03
CA SER A 648 39.37 3.61 3.25
C SER A 648 40.79 3.68 2.71
N LEU A 649 41.80 3.56 3.59
CA LEU A 649 43.22 3.48 3.18
C LEU A 649 43.45 2.35 2.16
N ARG A 650 42.87 1.17 2.37
CA ARG A 650 42.98 0.05 1.41
C ARG A 650 42.36 0.35 0.04
N ALA A 651 41.26 1.10 -0.02
CA ALA A 651 40.64 1.51 -1.29
C ALA A 651 41.48 2.58 -1.99
N GLN A 652 41.95 3.57 -1.24
CA GLN A 652 42.85 4.65 -1.65
C GLN A 652 44.13 4.11 -2.30
N TYR A 653 44.76 3.10 -1.69
CA TYR A 653 45.97 2.42 -2.20
C TYR A 653 45.67 1.14 -3.03
N GLN A 654 44.44 0.96 -3.53
CA GLN A 654 44.00 -0.13 -4.42
C GLN A 654 44.29 -1.58 -3.94
N LEU A 655 44.39 -1.80 -2.63
CA LEU A 655 44.75 -3.08 -1.98
C LEU A 655 43.57 -4.08 -1.97
N THR A 656 43.13 -4.50 -3.16
CA THR A 656 41.96 -5.36 -3.38
C THR A 656 42.16 -6.82 -2.93
N LYS A 657 43.32 -7.43 -3.26
CA LYS A 657 43.66 -8.82 -2.93
C LYS A 657 44.72 -8.97 -1.83
N ALA A 658 45.55 -7.96 -1.62
CA ALA A 658 46.63 -8.00 -0.62
C ALA A 658 46.10 -8.14 0.81
N LYS A 659 46.92 -8.72 1.70
CA LYS A 659 46.71 -8.74 3.15
C LYS A 659 47.83 -7.95 3.85
N PRO A 660 47.80 -6.60 3.79
CA PRO A 660 48.78 -5.77 4.48
C PRO A 660 48.73 -5.98 5.99
N ASN A 661 49.87 -5.80 6.64
CA ASN A 661 49.92 -5.73 8.10
C ASN A 661 49.33 -4.40 8.57
N VAL A 662 48.66 -4.43 9.72
CA VAL A 662 48.04 -3.26 10.35
C VAL A 662 48.60 -3.10 11.75
N HIS A 663 49.13 -1.92 12.04
CA HIS A 663 49.55 -1.52 13.38
C HIS A 663 48.59 -0.42 13.86
N ILE A 664 48.04 -0.55 15.06
CA ILE A 664 47.18 0.47 15.66
C ILE A 664 47.91 1.05 16.86
N HIS A 665 48.26 2.33 16.79
CA HIS A 665 48.77 3.07 17.92
C HIS A 665 47.60 3.71 18.68
N CYS A 666 47.54 3.49 19.99
CA CYS A 666 46.46 4.00 20.82
C CYS A 666 46.98 4.49 22.18
N SER A 667 46.96 5.80 22.39
CA SER A 667 47.43 6.44 23.63
C SER A 667 46.41 6.39 24.77
N SER A 668 45.15 6.03 24.49
CA SER A 668 44.12 5.79 25.50
C SER A 668 44.06 4.31 25.86
N GLU A 669 44.39 3.97 27.11
CA GLU A 669 44.36 2.59 27.61
C GLU A 669 42.96 1.95 27.46
N GLN A 670 41.89 2.70 27.72
CA GLN A 670 40.51 2.22 27.52
C GLN A 670 40.23 1.83 26.06
N GLN A 671 40.63 2.67 25.10
CA GLN A 671 40.47 2.39 23.67
C GLN A 671 41.36 1.21 23.23
N LYS A 672 42.58 1.11 23.77
CA LYS A 672 43.50 -0.02 23.57
C LYS A 672 42.85 -1.34 24.00
N THR A 673 42.33 -1.44 25.23
CA THR A 673 41.67 -2.65 25.75
C THR A 673 40.44 -3.05 24.93
N ILE A 674 39.66 -2.08 24.44
CA ILE A 674 38.53 -2.33 23.53
C ILE A 674 39.03 -2.94 22.21
N LEU A 675 40.05 -2.36 21.59
CA LEU A 675 40.58 -2.86 20.32
C LEU A 675 41.25 -4.23 20.49
N GLU A 676 41.88 -4.50 21.64
CA GLU A 676 42.45 -5.80 21.98
C GLU A 676 41.36 -6.89 22.15
N SER A 677 40.24 -6.59 22.80
CA SER A 677 39.13 -7.55 22.98
C SER A 677 38.43 -7.90 21.65
N PHE A 678 38.46 -6.99 20.67
CA PHE A 678 37.97 -7.20 19.31
C PHE A 678 39.09 -7.44 18.26
N SER A 679 40.31 -7.79 18.69
CA SER A 679 41.49 -7.97 17.81
C SER A 679 41.31 -9.00 16.68
N SER A 680 40.72 -10.16 16.97
CA SER A 680 40.43 -11.19 15.95
C SER A 680 39.38 -10.73 14.92
N PRO A 681 38.23 -10.13 15.32
CA PRO A 681 37.33 -9.40 14.42
C PRO A 681 38.05 -8.33 13.58
N LEU A 682 38.84 -7.45 14.20
CA LEU A 682 39.58 -6.40 13.50
C LEU A 682 40.46 -6.97 12.39
N GLN A 683 41.26 -8.01 12.68
CA GLN A 683 42.13 -8.65 11.67
C GLN A 683 41.32 -9.17 10.47
N ALA A 684 40.17 -9.80 10.71
CA ALA A 684 39.30 -10.34 9.67
C ALA A 684 38.61 -9.23 8.85
N LEU A 685 37.98 -8.26 9.51
CA LEU A 685 37.18 -7.20 8.88
C LEU A 685 38.05 -6.20 8.10
N CYS A 686 39.27 -5.95 8.57
CA CYS A 686 40.31 -5.19 7.85
C CYS A 686 40.98 -6.00 6.72
N ARG A 687 40.73 -7.32 6.65
CA ARG A 687 41.40 -8.30 5.76
C ARG A 687 42.93 -8.22 5.87
N ALA A 688 43.43 -8.05 7.08
CA ALA A 688 44.85 -7.82 7.38
C ALA A 688 45.69 -9.11 7.28
N GLY A 689 47.02 -8.95 7.18
CA GLY A 689 48.02 -10.00 7.31
C GLY A 689 48.20 -10.34 8.79
N SER A 690 49.03 -9.56 9.48
CA SER A 690 48.98 -9.43 10.95
C SER A 690 48.16 -8.20 11.38
N LEU A 691 47.77 -8.20 12.66
CA LEU A 691 47.30 -7.03 13.39
C LEU A 691 48.17 -6.90 14.65
N SER A 692 48.56 -5.68 15.01
CA SER A 692 49.17 -5.37 16.30
C SER A 692 48.62 -4.06 16.85
N ILE A 693 48.60 -3.93 18.17
CA ILE A 693 48.04 -2.80 18.90
C ILE A 693 49.05 -2.38 19.96
N SER A 694 49.41 -1.09 20.04
CA SER A 694 50.43 -0.59 20.97
C SER A 694 50.08 0.79 21.53
N ASP A 695 50.58 1.08 22.73
CA ASP A 695 50.60 2.40 23.38
C ASP A 695 51.75 3.30 22.88
N SER A 696 52.74 2.69 22.24
CA SER A 696 54.01 3.30 21.85
C SER A 696 54.23 3.18 20.34
N LEU A 697 54.71 4.26 19.73
CA LEU A 697 55.11 4.28 18.31
C LEU A 697 56.52 3.74 18.17
N ASP A 698 56.65 2.52 17.66
CA ASP A 698 57.95 1.95 17.29
C ASP A 698 58.53 2.76 16.11
N GLN A 699 59.78 3.23 16.24
CA GLN A 699 60.43 4.15 15.29
C GLN A 699 60.69 3.53 13.89
N ARG A 700 60.23 2.30 13.66
CA ARG A 700 60.46 1.49 12.45
C ARG A 700 59.26 1.45 11.49
N LEU A 701 58.17 2.19 11.77
CA LEU A 701 56.94 2.22 10.97
C LEU A 701 57.05 2.96 9.60
N GLY A 702 58.24 2.97 8.99
CA GLY A 702 58.44 3.47 7.63
C GLY A 702 57.62 2.67 6.60
N GLY A 703 57.20 3.32 5.51
CA GLY A 703 56.44 2.66 4.43
C GLY A 703 55.00 2.27 4.79
N CYS A 704 54.43 2.86 5.84
CA CYS A 704 53.03 2.71 6.22
C CYS A 704 52.24 4.00 5.95
N ALA A 705 51.03 3.91 5.39
CA ALA A 705 50.12 5.07 5.36
C ALA A 705 49.39 5.19 6.70
N VAL A 706 49.17 6.44 7.13
CA VAL A 706 48.52 6.76 8.40
C VAL A 706 47.05 7.12 8.18
N GLY A 707 46.16 6.62 9.04
CA GLY A 707 44.77 7.03 9.11
C GLY A 707 44.38 7.35 10.55
N ILE A 708 43.71 8.47 10.77
CA ILE A 708 43.27 8.90 12.10
C ILE A 708 41.90 8.27 12.38
N VAL A 709 41.75 7.60 13.53
CA VAL A 709 40.46 7.09 14.04
C VAL A 709 39.92 8.05 15.11
N SER A 710 40.80 8.59 15.94
CA SER A 710 40.56 9.68 16.89
C SER A 710 41.88 10.35 17.25
N ASP A 711 41.84 11.48 17.96
CA ASP A 711 43.03 12.18 18.46
C ASP A 711 43.97 11.26 19.29
N THR A 712 43.42 10.19 19.88
CA THR A 712 44.13 9.18 20.68
C THR A 712 44.37 7.85 19.98
N CYS A 713 43.88 7.64 18.74
CA CYS A 713 43.95 6.36 18.04
C CYS A 713 44.28 6.52 16.54
N HIS A 714 45.41 5.94 16.13
CA HIS A 714 45.99 6.07 14.79
C HIS A 714 46.29 4.70 14.19
N VAL A 715 45.89 4.51 12.93
CA VAL A 715 46.08 3.30 12.13
C VAL A 715 47.27 3.50 11.21
N TYR A 716 48.18 2.51 11.16
CA TYR A 716 49.32 2.44 10.26
C TYR A 716 49.18 1.19 9.37
N LEU A 717 48.96 1.41 8.08
CA LEU A 717 48.74 0.36 7.07
C LEU A 717 50.01 0.14 6.26
N GLN A 718 50.63 -1.04 6.38
CA GLN A 718 51.86 -1.34 5.63
C GLN A 718 51.60 -1.41 4.12
N ILE A 719 52.31 -0.58 3.34
CA ILE A 719 52.18 -0.47 1.88
C ILE A 719 53.48 -0.84 1.16
N GLN A 720 54.63 -0.52 1.74
CA GLN A 720 55.94 -0.83 1.15
C GLN A 720 56.10 -2.36 0.94
N GLY A 721 56.46 -2.74 -0.29
CA GLY A 721 56.52 -4.14 -0.74
C GLY A 721 55.19 -4.72 -1.26
N LEU A 722 54.05 -4.03 -1.10
CA LEU A 722 52.74 -4.43 -1.61
C LEU A 722 52.23 -3.56 -2.76
N VAL A 723 52.79 -2.37 -2.94
CA VAL A 723 52.49 -1.44 -4.04
C VAL A 723 53.79 -1.06 -4.76
N ASP A 724 53.77 -1.16 -6.09
CA ASP A 724 54.79 -0.60 -6.98
C ASP A 724 54.54 0.91 -7.08
N ILE A 725 55.35 1.70 -6.36
CA ILE A 725 55.12 3.15 -6.19
C ILE A 725 55.19 3.89 -7.53
N HIS A 726 56.08 3.50 -8.45
CA HIS A 726 56.20 4.13 -9.75
C HIS A 726 54.98 3.84 -10.64
N LYS A 727 54.55 2.58 -10.68
CA LYS A 727 53.37 2.16 -11.43
C LYS A 727 52.07 2.74 -10.87
N GLU A 728 51.97 2.84 -9.55
CA GLU A 728 50.80 3.46 -8.91
C GLU A 728 50.78 4.97 -9.14
N LYS A 729 51.92 5.67 -9.07
CA LYS A 729 52.02 7.07 -9.51
C LYS A 729 51.58 7.27 -10.97
N SER A 730 51.95 6.38 -11.88
CA SER A 730 51.47 6.42 -13.27
C SER A 730 49.95 6.32 -13.35
N LYS A 731 49.33 5.36 -12.65
CA LYS A 731 47.86 5.25 -12.60
C LYS A 731 47.19 6.47 -11.96
N LEU A 732 47.79 7.04 -10.91
CA LEU A 732 47.25 8.22 -10.21
C LEU A 732 47.30 9.45 -11.13
N HIS A 733 48.32 9.56 -11.99
CA HIS A 733 48.36 10.55 -13.07
C HIS A 733 47.26 10.29 -14.11
N ASP A 734 47.14 9.07 -14.64
CA ASP A 734 46.07 8.69 -15.59
C ASP A 734 44.65 8.96 -15.02
N ARG A 735 44.46 8.72 -13.73
CA ARG A 735 43.20 8.98 -13.00
C ARG A 735 43.00 10.48 -12.81
N THR A 736 44.03 11.23 -12.46
CA THR A 736 43.99 12.70 -12.34
C THR A 736 43.49 13.33 -13.64
N GLU A 737 44.06 12.96 -14.78
CA GLU A 737 43.64 13.53 -16.08
C GLU A 737 42.23 13.08 -16.50
N LYS A 738 41.82 11.85 -16.17
CA LYS A 738 40.42 11.41 -16.36
C LYS A 738 39.43 12.19 -15.52
N VAL A 739 39.70 12.38 -14.23
CA VAL A 739 38.81 13.11 -13.30
C VAL A 739 38.78 14.61 -13.64
N LYS A 740 39.93 15.22 -13.99
CA LYS A 740 39.97 16.57 -14.59
C LYS A 740 39.08 16.68 -15.81
N SER A 741 39.23 15.78 -16.79
CA SER A 741 38.43 15.82 -18.04
C SER A 741 36.93 15.65 -17.77
N GLN A 742 36.53 14.82 -16.79
CA GLN A 742 35.13 14.70 -16.36
C GLN A 742 34.63 15.97 -15.65
N LEU A 743 35.45 16.57 -14.78
CA LEU A 743 35.14 17.81 -14.07
C LEU A 743 34.99 18.98 -15.07
N GLU A 744 35.89 19.13 -16.03
CA GLU A 744 35.79 20.13 -17.10
C GLU A 744 34.56 19.94 -17.97
N LYS A 745 34.26 18.70 -18.41
CA LYS A 745 33.04 18.39 -19.17
C LYS A 745 31.76 18.68 -18.38
N THR A 746 31.79 18.56 -17.06
CA THR A 746 30.64 18.85 -16.20
C THR A 746 30.51 20.36 -15.95
N LEU A 747 31.62 21.07 -15.71
CA LEU A 747 31.68 22.53 -15.60
C LEU A 747 31.36 23.24 -16.93
N ALA A 748 31.61 22.61 -18.08
CA ALA A 748 31.22 23.16 -19.37
C ALA A 748 29.69 23.22 -19.53
N LYS A 749 28.95 22.24 -18.97
CA LYS A 749 27.48 22.22 -19.00
C LYS A 749 26.88 23.38 -18.18
N THR A 750 27.46 23.70 -17.02
CA THR A 750 27.01 24.81 -16.16
C THR A 750 27.40 26.20 -16.68
N ARG A 751 28.22 26.29 -17.74
CA ARG A 751 28.62 27.53 -18.42
C ARG A 751 27.79 27.86 -19.67
N LEU A 752 26.80 27.04 -20.02
CA LEU A 752 25.90 27.31 -21.13
C LEU A 752 25.02 28.52 -20.80
N GLN A 753 24.83 29.42 -21.79
CA GLN A 753 23.76 30.41 -21.69
C GLN A 753 22.41 29.69 -21.49
N ASP A 754 21.55 30.31 -20.69
CA ASP A 754 20.24 29.79 -20.26
C ASP A 754 20.26 28.51 -19.39
N TYR A 755 21.42 28.06 -18.88
CA TYR A 755 21.49 26.87 -18.00
C TYR A 755 20.51 26.93 -16.82
N GLU A 756 20.42 28.08 -16.13
CA GLU A 756 19.53 28.24 -14.97
C GLU A 756 18.04 28.30 -15.32
N VAL A 757 17.68 28.62 -16.57
CA VAL A 757 16.28 28.74 -17.03
C VAL A 757 15.81 27.44 -17.70
N ARG A 758 16.73 26.72 -18.36
CA ARG A 758 16.44 25.56 -19.20
C ARG A 758 16.62 24.22 -18.50
N VAL A 759 17.35 24.16 -17.38
CA VAL A 759 17.64 22.92 -16.65
C VAL A 759 16.84 22.86 -15.34
N PRO A 760 15.97 21.85 -15.15
CA PRO A 760 15.21 21.67 -13.91
C PRO A 760 16.07 21.61 -12.64
N GLU A 761 15.52 22.11 -11.54
CA GLU A 761 16.20 22.28 -10.24
C GLU A 761 16.93 21.02 -9.76
N HIS A 762 16.26 19.88 -9.71
CA HIS A 762 16.86 18.60 -9.29
C HIS A 762 18.10 18.20 -10.14
N ILE A 763 18.12 18.54 -11.44
CA ILE A 763 19.27 18.26 -12.32
C ILE A 763 20.42 19.25 -12.05
N ARG A 764 20.10 20.49 -11.64
CA ARG A 764 21.11 21.47 -11.21
C ARG A 764 21.76 21.03 -9.89
N GLU A 765 20.98 20.55 -8.93
CA GLU A 765 21.48 19.97 -7.67
C GLU A 765 22.33 18.72 -7.91
N GLU A 766 21.84 17.76 -8.71
CA GLU A 766 22.60 16.55 -9.07
C GLU A 766 23.94 16.91 -9.75
N THR A 767 23.93 17.90 -10.64
CA THR A 767 25.14 18.41 -11.31
C THR A 767 26.10 19.07 -10.31
N ALA A 768 25.60 19.87 -9.36
CA ALA A 768 26.42 20.50 -8.32
C ALA A 768 27.05 19.46 -7.37
N ASN A 769 26.27 18.47 -6.93
CA ASN A 769 26.75 17.34 -6.13
C ASN A 769 27.84 16.54 -6.88
N LYS A 770 27.67 16.31 -8.18
CA LYS A 770 28.66 15.64 -9.03
C LYS A 770 29.95 16.44 -9.20
N ILE A 771 29.87 17.76 -9.32
CA ILE A 771 31.04 18.66 -9.32
C ILE A 771 31.77 18.63 -7.97
N SER A 772 31.04 18.60 -6.86
CA SER A 772 31.60 18.48 -5.50
C SER A 772 32.35 17.16 -5.33
N ALA A 773 31.75 16.03 -5.72
CA ALA A 773 32.37 14.71 -5.66
C ALA A 773 33.67 14.63 -6.49
N LEU A 774 33.67 15.12 -7.73
CA LEU A 774 34.85 15.11 -8.61
C LEU A 774 35.99 16.01 -8.09
N LYS A 775 35.69 17.12 -7.41
CA LYS A 775 36.69 17.94 -6.72
C LYS A 775 37.31 17.21 -5.54
N ASN A 776 36.47 16.56 -4.71
CA ASN A 776 36.95 15.81 -3.54
C ASN A 776 37.81 14.60 -3.95
N GLU A 777 37.46 13.92 -5.06
CA GLU A 777 38.30 12.86 -5.62
C GLU A 777 39.68 13.37 -6.07
N LEU A 778 39.76 14.54 -6.70
CA LEU A 778 41.06 15.15 -7.07
C LEU A 778 41.93 15.45 -5.85
N VAL A 779 41.36 16.06 -4.80
CA VAL A 779 42.10 16.33 -3.55
C VAL A 779 42.62 15.04 -2.92
N GLN A 780 41.82 13.97 -2.89
CA GLN A 780 42.27 12.66 -2.40
C GLN A 780 43.38 12.06 -3.25
N ILE A 781 43.31 12.16 -4.58
CA ILE A 781 44.38 11.66 -5.48
C ILE A 781 45.68 12.45 -5.30
N GLN A 782 45.59 13.78 -5.09
CA GLN A 782 46.76 14.61 -4.81
C GLN A 782 47.42 14.25 -3.47
N GLN A 783 46.64 14.06 -2.40
CA GLN A 783 47.17 13.64 -1.11
C GLN A 783 47.94 12.30 -1.22
N VAL A 784 47.40 11.30 -1.94
CA VAL A 784 48.11 10.03 -2.17
C VAL A 784 49.42 10.22 -2.93
N ALA A 785 49.46 11.12 -3.92
CA ALA A 785 50.68 11.38 -4.66
C ALA A 785 51.77 12.01 -3.78
N GLU A 786 51.41 12.90 -2.87
CA GLU A 786 52.31 13.52 -1.89
C GLU A 786 52.75 12.52 -0.80
N ASP A 787 51.84 11.72 -0.27
CA ASP A 787 52.15 10.64 0.69
C ASP A 787 53.19 9.67 0.09
N LEU A 788 52.98 9.24 -1.15
CA LEU A 788 53.92 8.36 -1.87
C LEU A 788 55.26 9.03 -2.18
N ASP A 789 55.30 10.34 -2.46
CA ASP A 789 56.56 11.08 -2.59
C ASP A 789 57.30 11.18 -1.25
N ASN A 790 56.58 11.32 -0.14
CA ASN A 790 57.19 11.36 1.18
C ASN A 790 57.71 9.98 1.61
N MET A 791 57.07 8.88 1.20
CA MET A 791 57.62 7.53 1.35
C MET A 791 58.88 7.30 0.51
N LEU A 792 58.97 7.85 -0.71
CA LEU A 792 60.18 7.75 -1.55
C LEU A 792 61.37 8.54 -0.97
N LYS A 793 61.12 9.61 -0.21
CA LYS A 793 62.14 10.38 0.51
C LYS A 793 62.60 9.73 1.82
N GLN A 794 62.00 8.60 2.21
CA GLN A 794 62.33 7.82 3.41
C GLN A 794 63.03 6.48 3.07
N GLN A 795 63.47 6.33 1.82
CA GLN A 795 64.33 5.24 1.33
C GLN A 795 65.78 5.73 1.15
#